data_AF-A0A2L2WJ40-F1
#
_entry.id   AF-A0A2L2WJ40-F1
#
_cell.length_a   1.000
_cell.length_b   1.000
_cell.length_c   1.000
_cell.angle_alpha   90.00
_cell.angle_beta   90.00
_cell.angle_gamma   90.00
#
_symmetry.space_group_name_H-M   'P 1'
#
loop_
_entity.id
_entity.type
_entity.pdbx_description
1 polymer ?
#
loop_
_entity_poly.entity_id
_entity_poly.type
_entity_poly.pdbx_seq_one_letter_code
_entity_poly.pdbx_strand_id
1 'polypeptide(L)'
;MRRKFFGMVAAVFAAWCGNSNAAPLTVCDFENYAVGTEWVLWRNGDGEIASTAKVETDPANPNNKVLHVVLKDWGCHPEFILPTELRGKAITDRYQTVRYDLYRSTEEVDDWKQFAAFIGTQEVYRDEGYPHQGDKGKWQTKAYTLKEVAEDNNSDVIRLGIHHNNSDFYIDNIQLVGELDDYITPEDGETLDYCVKNSSSSYKNISDNIYIPVGQTANVRTSRYSEWTGKVAGGGTLNIYAGGERSYIGTANSKGTTYPEWNAMTGDIHVFPYKGMEANCGFYGLLLSSGTFQPDNIEASRGNTIFADKKVVLHNGATIAVESGTRGIRIGELNTEEGSVLDGYYKKSSANSYYVIGANNTDAVLAGKIYASNEGNKIGLIKEGKGTYTITGNDNNISAGIRLLDGTLVIDNDAAAAQSGKKSGAVGGSGTVFVFKGTTLAGNGNVAAQTEVYGNVAPGTKNPGTLHIANYAAATSDVNITLHPEANIICRVKNTEEHDLLDIKGTLAYNNKTQDFETSEKMPRLTIALTEDAKLTVNDEITLLTATKKQGNDWGFRFRYPKDYTWVVEQRENTDGSYSVVAKVTSLDYSGQGEVEDDDDDTGNKGEYPDDDWTADMTDDTPLRTYAQKLGKNIGMAVASYRYDCSRDDGEAGLAGMEFNIIVGENEMKFDATEPSQGNFNYGGSDAVMWVADRFDQEVRGHTLAWHQQVPTWLSKDGKKNDHNFTKRELLDILKNHIFNVVGNYKGRIREWDVCNEVLDDDQSIVRTDPDAYKLRPSIWATYIGEEFIDSAFVWAHQADPQAKLYINEYGAEFMGGTKTEAYFNLVKRLKASKLPIDGVGLQCHLTTGELDTLKLEKNIRRYADIDMKCIITELDIALANPYASDALDIQAKEYGAITRVFLRNENCPSMLIWGISDNHSWRQNQPLMFDSNLKAKPAYYNVHAQLRLAAEKMQEDSIGQISDNDKAGIPVSVIRMNANGQIVNKAKGLVIEKRIYSDGSCKVEKKIYK
;
A
#
# COMPACT_ATOMS: atom_id res chain seq x y z
N MET A 1 -24.11 -75.75 -13.44
CA MET A 1 -24.18 -75.67 -14.91
C MET A 1 -25.31 -74.70 -15.27
N ARG A 2 -25.03 -73.65 -16.06
CA ARG A 2 -25.91 -72.51 -16.45
C ARG A 2 -26.25 -71.51 -15.34
N ARG A 3 -26.48 -70.20 -15.54
CA ARG A 3 -25.96 -69.08 -16.40
C ARG A 3 -26.90 -67.89 -16.09
N LYS A 4 -26.42 -66.64 -16.22
CA LYS A 4 -27.14 -65.34 -16.46
C LYS A 4 -27.37 -64.43 -15.22
N PHE A 5 -27.28 -63.08 -15.29
CA PHE A 5 -27.26 -62.12 -16.41
C PHE A 5 -26.41 -60.88 -16.04
N PHE A 6 -25.54 -60.42 -16.94
CA PHE A 6 -24.91 -59.10 -16.93
C PHE A 6 -25.85 -58.09 -17.61
N GLY A 7 -26.07 -56.93 -16.99
CA GLY A 7 -26.69 -55.76 -17.63
C GLY A 7 -25.63 -54.66 -17.74
N MET A 8 -25.04 -54.54 -18.93
CA MET A 8 -24.10 -53.49 -19.30
C MET A 8 -24.88 -52.46 -20.11
N VAL A 9 -24.86 -51.19 -19.72
CA VAL A 9 -25.35 -50.09 -20.55
C VAL A 9 -24.15 -49.23 -20.91
N ALA A 10 -23.83 -49.20 -22.20
CA ALA A 10 -22.78 -48.39 -22.77
C ALA A 10 -23.29 -46.96 -22.96
N ALA A 11 -22.62 -45.98 -22.35
CA ALA A 11 -22.65 -44.61 -22.81
C ALA A 11 -21.68 -44.49 -24.00
N VAL A 12 -22.19 -44.01 -25.14
CA VAL A 12 -21.37 -43.71 -26.32
C VAL A 12 -20.60 -42.43 -26.02
N PHE A 13 -19.27 -42.52 -25.92
CA PHE A 13 -18.40 -41.34 -25.88
C PHE A 13 -17.41 -41.36 -27.03
N ALA A 14 -17.43 -40.29 -27.81
CA ALA A 14 -16.39 -39.97 -28.77
C ALA A 14 -15.09 -39.67 -28.03
N ALA A 15 -13.98 -40.18 -28.53
CA ALA A 15 -12.65 -39.86 -28.00
C ALA A 15 -12.38 -38.35 -28.21
N TRP A 16 -12.27 -37.61 -27.10
CA TRP A 16 -11.85 -36.21 -27.10
C TRP A 16 -10.55 -36.12 -26.28
N CYS A 17 -9.45 -35.76 -26.95
CA CYS A 17 -8.20 -35.39 -26.31
C CYS A 17 -8.17 -33.85 -26.24
N GLY A 18 -8.04 -33.31 -25.03
CA GLY A 18 -7.89 -31.87 -24.77
C GLY A 18 -8.71 -31.42 -23.56
N ASN A 19 -8.15 -30.53 -22.75
CA ASN A 19 -8.76 -29.89 -21.57
C ASN A 19 -10.09 -29.19 -21.92
N SER A 20 -11.19 -29.92 -22.01
CA SER A 20 -12.55 -29.38 -21.86
C SER A 20 -12.94 -29.36 -20.39
N ASN A 21 -13.48 -28.22 -19.96
CA ASN A 21 -14.23 -28.08 -18.71
C ASN A 21 -15.25 -29.20 -18.59
N ALA A 22 -15.29 -29.83 -17.43
CA ALA A 22 -16.10 -31.01 -17.23
C ALA A 22 -17.35 -30.56 -16.48
N ALA A 23 -18.56 -30.72 -17.02
CA ALA A 23 -19.77 -30.37 -16.28
C ALA A 23 -19.78 -31.09 -14.91
N PRO A 24 -20.46 -30.53 -13.88
CA PRO A 24 -20.57 -31.19 -12.58
C PRO A 24 -21.01 -32.63 -12.76
N LEU A 25 -20.18 -33.57 -12.31
CA LEU A 25 -20.44 -34.99 -12.51
C LEU A 25 -21.19 -35.53 -11.31
N THR A 26 -22.43 -35.98 -11.52
CA THR A 26 -23.16 -36.76 -10.51
C THR A 26 -22.50 -38.13 -10.33
N VAL A 27 -21.86 -38.34 -9.18
CA VAL A 27 -21.22 -39.59 -8.78
C VAL A 27 -22.25 -40.65 -8.44
N CYS A 28 -23.31 -40.24 -7.75
CA CYS A 28 -24.40 -41.14 -7.40
C CYS A 28 -25.71 -40.36 -7.26
N ASP A 29 -26.73 -40.88 -7.93
CA ASP A 29 -28.13 -40.45 -7.83
C ASP A 29 -28.95 -41.67 -7.40
N PHE A 30 -29.56 -41.58 -6.22
CA PHE A 30 -30.25 -42.71 -5.58
C PHE A 30 -31.61 -43.02 -6.21
N GLU A 31 -32.12 -42.16 -7.10
CA GLU A 31 -33.35 -42.43 -7.85
C GLU A 31 -33.28 -43.72 -8.68
N ASN A 32 -32.07 -44.09 -9.08
CA ASN A 32 -31.79 -45.27 -9.88
C ASN A 32 -31.81 -46.59 -9.09
N TYR A 33 -32.02 -46.53 -7.77
CA TYR A 33 -31.99 -47.69 -6.89
C TYR A 33 -33.38 -47.99 -6.29
N ALA A 34 -33.60 -49.25 -5.91
CA ALA A 34 -34.82 -49.65 -5.22
C ALA A 34 -34.74 -49.28 -3.73
N VAL A 35 -35.86 -48.85 -3.14
CA VAL A 35 -35.97 -48.66 -1.68
C VAL A 35 -35.66 -49.99 -0.98
N GLY A 36 -34.82 -49.93 0.05
CA GLY A 36 -34.29 -51.08 0.78
C GLY A 36 -32.97 -51.64 0.24
N THR A 37 -32.40 -51.05 -0.81
CA THR A 37 -31.06 -51.45 -1.30
C THR A 37 -30.01 -51.14 -0.21
N GLU A 38 -29.33 -52.17 0.28
CA GLU A 38 -28.20 -52.01 1.21
C GLU A 38 -27.00 -51.42 0.47
N TRP A 39 -26.32 -50.47 1.11
CA TRP A 39 -25.17 -49.77 0.55
C TRP A 39 -23.88 -50.19 1.24
N VAL A 40 -22.80 -50.29 0.47
CA VAL A 40 -21.49 -50.71 0.98
C VAL A 40 -20.91 -49.62 1.88
N LEU A 41 -20.54 -50.01 3.09
CA LEU A 41 -19.80 -49.18 4.04
C LEU A 41 -18.36 -49.68 4.15
N TRP A 42 -17.44 -48.73 4.17
CA TRP A 42 -16.02 -48.94 4.46
C TRP A 42 -15.68 -48.42 5.84
N ARG A 43 -14.82 -49.14 6.56
CA ARG A 43 -14.23 -48.67 7.81
C ARG A 43 -12.75 -48.42 7.63
N ASN A 44 -12.28 -47.24 8.07
CA ASN A 44 -10.86 -46.95 8.15
C ASN A 44 -10.22 -47.73 9.32
N GLY A 45 -9.74 -48.95 9.05
CA GLY A 45 -9.14 -49.89 10.01
C GLY A 45 -9.79 -51.28 10.00
N ASP A 46 -9.34 -52.18 10.88
CA ASP A 46 -9.86 -53.56 10.97
C ASP A 46 -11.05 -53.68 11.94
N GLY A 47 -12.06 -54.48 11.60
CA GLY A 47 -13.19 -54.83 12.49
C GLY A 47 -14.53 -55.01 11.78
N GLU A 48 -15.51 -55.59 12.48
CA GLU A 48 -16.89 -55.67 11.98
C GLU A 48 -17.55 -54.28 11.97
N ILE A 49 -18.48 -54.04 11.03
CA ILE A 49 -19.22 -52.78 10.87
C ILE A 49 -20.64 -52.98 11.42
N ALA A 50 -20.98 -52.23 12.47
CA ALA A 50 -22.31 -52.16 13.06
C ALA A 50 -23.16 -50.99 12.48
N SER A 51 -22.51 -50.02 11.83
CA SER A 51 -23.16 -48.98 11.03
C SER A 51 -23.95 -49.57 9.85
N THR A 52 -25.00 -48.87 9.39
CA THR A 52 -25.82 -49.30 8.25
C THR A 52 -26.04 -48.17 7.26
N ALA A 53 -26.10 -48.48 5.96
CA ALA A 53 -26.48 -47.54 4.92
C ALA A 53 -27.48 -48.20 3.95
N LYS A 54 -28.60 -47.54 3.67
CA LYS A 54 -29.73 -48.11 2.91
C LYS A 54 -30.42 -47.04 2.09
N VAL A 55 -30.86 -47.37 0.88
CA VAL A 55 -31.69 -46.47 0.08
C VAL A 55 -33.11 -46.44 0.65
N GLU A 56 -33.60 -45.27 1.01
CA GLU A 56 -34.93 -45.05 1.59
C GLU A 56 -35.65 -43.90 0.85
N THR A 57 -36.95 -43.72 1.09
CA THR A 57 -37.68 -42.54 0.61
C THR A 57 -37.26 -41.32 1.42
N ASP A 58 -37.07 -40.19 0.76
CA ASP A 58 -36.71 -38.93 1.42
C ASP A 58 -37.76 -38.54 2.47
N PRO A 59 -37.33 -38.25 3.72
CA PRO A 59 -38.22 -37.91 4.83
C PRO A 59 -39.03 -36.62 4.61
N ALA A 60 -38.55 -35.69 3.76
CA ALA A 60 -39.21 -34.44 3.42
C ALA A 60 -40.01 -34.52 2.10
N ASN A 61 -39.67 -35.45 1.21
CA ASN A 61 -40.33 -35.64 -0.08
C ASN A 61 -40.42 -37.13 -0.47
N PRO A 62 -41.51 -37.84 -0.16
CA PRO A 62 -41.63 -39.27 -0.43
C PRO A 62 -41.51 -39.71 -1.90
N ASN A 63 -41.50 -38.78 -2.86
CA ASN A 63 -41.27 -39.06 -4.27
C ASN A 63 -39.78 -39.11 -4.66
N ASN A 64 -38.89 -38.71 -3.74
CA ASN A 64 -37.43 -38.75 -3.89
C ASN A 64 -36.86 -39.92 -3.06
N LYS A 65 -35.74 -40.50 -3.48
CA LYS A 65 -35.01 -41.59 -2.84
C LYS A 65 -33.62 -41.10 -2.49
N VAL A 66 -33.17 -41.47 -1.30
CA VAL A 66 -31.93 -40.96 -0.71
C VAL A 66 -31.22 -42.08 0.03
N LEU A 67 -29.93 -41.90 0.31
CA LEU A 67 -29.21 -42.87 1.14
C LEU A 67 -29.30 -42.48 2.61
N HIS A 68 -30.01 -43.29 3.39
CA HIS A 68 -30.06 -43.19 4.85
C HIS A 68 -28.85 -43.91 5.45
N VAL A 69 -28.05 -43.19 6.24
CA VAL A 69 -26.83 -43.68 6.88
C VAL A 69 -26.95 -43.52 8.40
N VAL A 70 -26.81 -44.64 9.11
CA VAL A 70 -26.79 -44.69 10.58
C VAL A 70 -25.41 -45.19 11.01
N LEU A 71 -24.63 -44.30 11.63
CA LEU A 71 -23.27 -44.58 12.07
C LEU A 71 -23.21 -44.95 13.55
N LYS A 72 -22.63 -46.11 13.84
CA LYS A 72 -22.33 -46.63 15.18
C LYS A 72 -20.83 -46.81 15.44
N ASP A 73 -20.02 -46.69 14.39
CA ASP A 73 -18.59 -46.92 14.40
C ASP A 73 -17.85 -45.69 13.85
N TRP A 74 -16.71 -45.33 14.47
CA TRP A 74 -15.82 -44.29 13.93
C TRP A 74 -15.15 -44.76 12.65
N GLY A 75 -14.96 -43.83 11.70
CA GLY A 75 -14.28 -44.09 10.44
C GLY A 75 -15.08 -44.89 9.42
N CYS A 76 -16.40 -45.01 9.59
CA CYS A 76 -17.28 -45.66 8.64
C CYS A 76 -17.83 -44.68 7.60
N HIS A 77 -17.64 -44.95 6.32
CA HIS A 77 -18.07 -44.11 5.20
C HIS A 77 -18.71 -44.93 4.08
N PRO A 78 -19.83 -44.47 3.49
CA PRO A 78 -20.35 -45.01 2.24
C PRO A 78 -19.33 -44.99 1.11
N GLU A 79 -19.28 -46.08 0.33
CA GLU A 79 -18.43 -46.19 -0.85
C GLU A 79 -19.19 -45.85 -2.13
N PHE A 80 -18.56 -45.08 -3.02
CA PHE A 80 -19.08 -44.75 -4.35
C PHE A 80 -18.03 -45.04 -5.41
N ILE A 81 -18.43 -45.75 -6.46
CA ILE A 81 -17.52 -46.12 -7.56
C ILE A 81 -17.39 -44.94 -8.52
N LEU A 82 -16.16 -44.53 -8.78
CA LEU A 82 -15.79 -43.51 -9.74
C LEU A 82 -15.74 -44.09 -11.16
N PRO A 83 -16.13 -43.31 -12.19
CA PRO A 83 -15.87 -43.65 -13.58
C PRO A 83 -14.39 -43.90 -13.86
N THR A 84 -14.08 -44.64 -14.93
CA THR A 84 -12.70 -45.11 -15.20
C THR A 84 -11.74 -43.95 -15.46
N GLU A 85 -12.24 -42.89 -16.06
CA GLU A 85 -11.55 -41.65 -16.41
C GLU A 85 -11.29 -40.72 -15.23
N LEU A 86 -11.85 -40.99 -14.04
CA LEU A 86 -11.67 -40.19 -12.81
C LEU A 86 -11.01 -40.98 -11.68
N ARG A 87 -10.32 -42.08 -11.99
CA ARG A 87 -9.64 -42.89 -10.97
C ARG A 87 -8.40 -42.17 -10.44
N GLY A 88 -8.14 -42.32 -9.15
CA GLY A 88 -6.91 -41.82 -8.56
C GLY A 88 -6.75 -40.32 -8.70
N LYS A 89 -5.56 -39.88 -9.12
CA LYS A 89 -5.22 -38.45 -9.31
C LYS A 89 -6.15 -37.70 -10.27
N ALA A 90 -6.67 -38.39 -11.29
CA ALA A 90 -7.51 -37.78 -12.32
C ALA A 90 -8.79 -37.12 -11.77
N ILE A 91 -9.26 -37.53 -10.58
CA ILE A 91 -10.40 -36.87 -9.92
C ILE A 91 -10.05 -35.45 -9.50
N THR A 92 -8.95 -35.24 -8.77
CA THR A 92 -8.58 -33.92 -8.22
C THR A 92 -7.95 -33.01 -9.25
N ASP A 93 -7.43 -33.56 -10.35
CA ASP A 93 -6.94 -32.76 -11.48
C ASP A 93 -8.09 -32.09 -12.26
N ARG A 94 -9.29 -32.68 -12.21
CA ARG A 94 -10.47 -32.22 -12.96
C ARG A 94 -11.57 -31.64 -12.08
N TYR A 95 -11.73 -32.20 -10.89
CA TYR A 95 -12.80 -31.90 -9.95
C TYR A 95 -12.22 -31.74 -8.54
N GLN A 96 -11.85 -30.51 -8.20
CA GLN A 96 -11.26 -30.18 -6.92
C GLN A 96 -12.28 -30.14 -5.78
N THR A 97 -13.58 -30.15 -6.07
CA THR A 97 -14.64 -30.00 -5.04
C THR A 97 -15.63 -31.15 -5.11
N VAL A 98 -16.08 -31.64 -3.96
CA VAL A 98 -17.26 -32.51 -3.85
C VAL A 98 -18.42 -31.74 -3.24
N ARG A 99 -19.59 -31.83 -3.86
CA ARG A 99 -20.84 -31.25 -3.41
C ARG A 99 -21.87 -32.35 -3.16
N TYR A 100 -22.64 -32.28 -2.09
CA TYR A 100 -23.75 -33.21 -1.84
C TYR A 100 -24.81 -32.56 -0.94
N ASP A 101 -26.01 -33.11 -0.95
CA ASP A 101 -27.08 -32.68 -0.05
C ASP A 101 -27.10 -33.55 1.20
N LEU A 102 -27.22 -32.90 2.37
CA LEU A 102 -27.25 -33.52 3.69
C LEU A 102 -28.57 -33.19 4.40
N TYR A 103 -29.24 -34.21 4.91
CA TYR A 103 -30.36 -34.08 5.83
C TYR A 103 -30.01 -34.75 7.15
N ARG A 104 -29.95 -33.97 8.23
CA ARG A 104 -29.75 -34.51 9.58
C ARG A 104 -31.09 -34.94 10.15
N SER A 105 -31.18 -36.18 10.66
CA SER A 105 -32.42 -36.69 11.24
C SER A 105 -32.87 -35.86 12.44
N THR A 106 -34.18 -35.72 12.62
CA THR A 106 -34.74 -35.07 13.82
C THR A 106 -34.44 -35.85 15.10
N GLU A 107 -34.07 -37.13 14.97
CA GLU A 107 -33.69 -38.00 16.07
C GLU A 107 -32.20 -37.90 16.45
N GLU A 108 -31.40 -37.13 15.70
CA GLU A 108 -30.00 -36.89 16.05
C GLU A 108 -29.85 -36.11 17.37
N VAL A 109 -28.93 -36.55 18.21
CA VAL A 109 -28.71 -35.98 19.55
C VAL A 109 -27.56 -34.97 19.63
N ASP A 110 -26.65 -34.94 18.65
CA ASP A 110 -25.42 -34.15 18.72
C ASP A 110 -25.21 -33.32 17.44
N ASP A 111 -24.88 -32.04 17.62
CA ASP A 111 -24.84 -31.00 16.60
C ASP A 111 -23.46 -30.72 16.02
N TRP A 112 -22.40 -31.26 16.63
CA TRP A 112 -21.02 -30.97 16.28
C TRP A 112 -20.34 -32.20 15.68
N LYS A 113 -20.14 -32.21 14.36
CA LYS A 113 -19.72 -33.39 13.60
C LYS A 113 -18.64 -33.05 12.58
N GLN A 114 -17.75 -34.00 12.30
CA GLN A 114 -16.78 -33.88 11.22
C GLN A 114 -17.33 -34.47 9.94
N PHE A 115 -17.01 -33.88 8.80
CA PHE A 115 -17.05 -34.53 7.50
C PHE A 115 -15.64 -35.02 7.13
N ALA A 116 -15.57 -36.14 6.39
CA ALA A 116 -14.32 -36.61 5.80
C ALA A 116 -14.57 -37.24 4.42
N ALA A 117 -13.57 -37.15 3.55
CA ALA A 117 -13.57 -37.76 2.23
C ALA A 117 -12.23 -38.46 1.93
N PHE A 118 -12.31 -39.59 1.24
CA PHE A 118 -11.18 -40.46 0.89
C PHE A 118 -11.27 -40.90 -0.58
N ILE A 119 -10.12 -41.03 -1.24
CA ILE A 119 -9.96 -41.70 -2.54
C ILE A 119 -9.13 -42.94 -2.31
N GLY A 120 -9.77 -44.12 -2.39
CA GLY A 120 -9.14 -45.31 -1.84
C GLY A 120 -9.01 -45.18 -0.33
N THR A 121 -7.84 -45.50 0.20
CA THR A 121 -7.52 -45.32 1.63
C THR A 121 -6.89 -43.96 1.93
N GLN A 122 -6.64 -43.13 0.93
CA GLN A 122 -6.02 -41.81 1.10
C GLN A 122 -7.08 -40.80 1.53
N GLU A 123 -6.86 -40.13 2.66
CA GLU A 123 -7.68 -39.00 3.09
C GLU A 123 -7.40 -37.78 2.20
N VAL A 124 -8.44 -37.28 1.55
CA VAL A 124 -8.36 -36.08 0.69
C VAL A 124 -9.08 -34.90 1.32
N TYR A 125 -9.91 -35.11 2.34
CA TYR A 125 -10.52 -34.03 3.10
C TYR A 125 -10.93 -34.47 4.50
N ARG A 126 -10.83 -33.55 5.46
CA ARG A 126 -11.40 -33.67 6.80
C ARG A 126 -11.66 -32.27 7.36
N ASP A 127 -12.81 -32.07 7.99
CA ASP A 127 -13.09 -30.85 8.74
C ASP A 127 -12.10 -30.67 9.90
N GLU A 128 -11.67 -29.43 10.12
CA GLU A 128 -10.93 -29.06 11.32
C GLU A 128 -11.90 -28.93 12.51
N GLY A 129 -11.59 -29.59 13.63
CA GLY A 129 -12.48 -29.62 14.79
C GLY A 129 -13.80 -30.35 14.51
N TYR A 130 -14.88 -30.04 15.23
CA TYR A 130 -16.21 -30.64 15.04
C TYR A 130 -17.22 -29.54 14.71
N PRO A 131 -17.29 -29.06 13.46
CA PRO A 131 -18.17 -27.95 13.12
C PRO A 131 -19.65 -28.32 13.13
N HIS A 132 -20.50 -27.30 13.14
CA HIS A 132 -21.95 -27.47 13.04
C HIS A 132 -22.34 -27.85 11.62
N GLN A 133 -22.85 -29.07 11.43
CA GLN A 133 -23.14 -29.61 10.09
C GLN A 133 -24.51 -29.24 9.54
N GLY A 134 -25.28 -28.39 10.22
CA GLY A 134 -26.58 -27.93 9.74
C GLY A 134 -27.73 -28.17 10.70
N ASP A 135 -28.90 -27.62 10.38
CA ASP A 135 -30.14 -27.80 11.13
C ASP A 135 -30.68 -29.23 10.92
N LYS A 136 -31.19 -29.83 11.99
CA LYS A 136 -31.95 -31.09 11.92
C LYS A 136 -33.28 -30.88 11.20
N GLY A 137 -33.73 -31.91 10.50
CA GLY A 137 -35.03 -31.92 9.83
C GLY A 137 -35.10 -31.10 8.54
N LYS A 138 -33.95 -30.62 8.03
CA LYS A 138 -33.86 -29.80 6.82
C LYS A 138 -32.73 -30.29 5.91
N TRP A 139 -32.98 -30.26 4.60
CA TRP A 139 -31.96 -30.48 3.58
C TRP A 139 -31.02 -29.28 3.48
N GLN A 140 -29.74 -29.55 3.31
CA GLN A 140 -28.70 -28.55 3.14
C GLN A 140 -27.65 -29.02 2.14
N THR A 141 -27.26 -28.17 1.20
CA THR A 141 -26.14 -28.46 0.30
C THR A 141 -24.81 -28.17 0.99
N LYS A 142 -23.88 -29.12 0.93
CA LYS A 142 -22.51 -29.01 1.44
C LYS A 142 -21.52 -29.11 0.29
N ALA A 143 -20.42 -28.37 0.37
CA ALA A 143 -19.35 -28.40 -0.61
C ALA A 143 -17.99 -28.39 0.10
N TYR A 144 -17.08 -29.27 -0.34
CA TYR A 144 -15.77 -29.47 0.29
C TYR A 144 -14.67 -29.57 -0.78
N THR A 145 -13.64 -28.73 -0.68
CA THR A 145 -12.47 -28.75 -1.59
C THR A 145 -11.50 -29.85 -1.17
N LEU A 146 -11.23 -30.79 -2.06
CA LEU A 146 -10.36 -31.95 -1.84
C LEU A 146 -8.88 -31.58 -2.02
N LYS A 147 -8.01 -32.19 -1.20
CA LYS A 147 -6.55 -32.18 -1.37
C LYS A 147 -6.15 -33.05 -2.57
N GLU A 148 -5.04 -32.69 -3.20
CA GLU A 148 -4.46 -33.45 -4.31
C GLU A 148 -4.20 -34.92 -3.93
N VAL A 149 -4.59 -35.82 -4.83
CA VAL A 149 -4.38 -37.26 -4.69
C VAL A 149 -2.98 -37.64 -5.15
N ALA A 150 -2.34 -38.60 -4.46
CA ALA A 150 -0.98 -39.02 -4.79
C ALA A 150 -0.92 -39.68 -6.19
N GLU A 151 0.17 -39.49 -6.93
CA GLU A 151 0.33 -39.99 -8.31
C GLU A 151 0.19 -41.52 -8.43
N ASP A 152 0.52 -42.27 -7.37
CA ASP A 152 0.46 -43.72 -7.34
C ASP A 152 -0.90 -44.28 -6.90
N ASN A 153 -1.82 -43.42 -6.42
CA ASN A 153 -3.16 -43.81 -6.06
C ASN A 153 -3.99 -44.03 -7.34
N ASN A 154 -4.44 -45.26 -7.56
CA ASN A 154 -5.23 -45.68 -8.72
C ASN A 154 -6.65 -46.15 -8.34
N SER A 155 -7.14 -45.76 -7.15
CA SER A 155 -8.43 -46.19 -6.64
C SER A 155 -9.58 -45.72 -7.52
N ASP A 156 -10.57 -46.60 -7.71
CA ASP A 156 -11.83 -46.32 -8.38
C ASP A 156 -12.99 -46.10 -7.42
N VAL A 157 -12.69 -45.84 -6.14
CA VAL A 157 -13.69 -45.60 -5.09
C VAL A 157 -13.41 -44.28 -4.38
N ILE A 158 -14.43 -43.43 -4.29
CA ILE A 158 -14.52 -42.30 -3.37
C ILE A 158 -15.39 -42.70 -2.16
N ARG A 159 -14.96 -42.31 -0.96
CA ARG A 159 -15.67 -42.58 0.29
C ARG A 159 -15.89 -41.28 1.03
N LEU A 160 -17.12 -40.93 1.34
CA LEU A 160 -17.41 -39.64 1.95
C LEU A 160 -18.65 -39.67 2.83
N GLY A 161 -18.69 -38.76 3.79
CA GLY A 161 -19.84 -38.59 4.69
C GLY A 161 -19.42 -38.06 6.06
N ILE A 162 -20.39 -38.00 6.98
CA ILE A 162 -20.10 -37.67 8.37
C ILE A 162 -19.13 -38.69 8.97
N HIS A 163 -18.05 -38.20 9.57
CA HIS A 163 -17.08 -38.97 10.31
C HIS A 163 -17.43 -38.91 11.80
N HIS A 164 -18.31 -39.82 12.23
CA HIS A 164 -18.72 -39.95 13.64
C HIS A 164 -19.21 -41.38 13.93
N ASN A 165 -19.27 -41.79 15.20
CA ASN A 165 -19.82 -43.08 15.64
C ASN A 165 -21.26 -43.01 16.20
N ASN A 166 -21.95 -41.89 15.97
CA ASN A 166 -23.27 -41.60 16.54
C ASN A 166 -23.93 -40.52 15.69
N SER A 167 -24.38 -40.94 14.51
CA SER A 167 -25.02 -40.06 13.53
C SER A 167 -26.11 -40.81 12.77
N ASP A 168 -27.14 -40.07 12.40
CA ASP A 168 -28.32 -40.53 11.66
C ASP A 168 -28.67 -39.43 10.65
N PHE A 169 -28.35 -39.68 9.38
CA PHE A 169 -28.45 -38.69 8.34
C PHE A 169 -28.76 -39.31 6.99
N TYR A 170 -29.26 -38.48 6.08
CA TYR A 170 -29.53 -38.85 4.71
C TYR A 170 -28.63 -38.03 3.80
N ILE A 171 -28.13 -38.64 2.72
CA ILE A 171 -27.38 -37.96 1.68
C ILE A 171 -28.00 -38.18 0.30
N ASP A 172 -27.87 -37.16 -0.54
CA ASP A 172 -28.33 -37.18 -1.93
C ASP A 172 -27.44 -36.31 -2.83
N ASN A 173 -27.63 -36.40 -4.16
CA ASN A 173 -27.02 -35.54 -5.17
C ASN A 173 -25.50 -35.37 -5.04
N ILE A 174 -24.77 -36.48 -4.88
CA ILE A 174 -23.31 -36.43 -4.76
C ILE A 174 -22.70 -36.05 -6.11
N GLN A 175 -22.05 -34.90 -6.17
CA GLN A 175 -21.49 -34.29 -7.37
C GLN A 175 -20.01 -33.94 -7.19
N LEU A 176 -19.22 -34.15 -8.23
CA LEU A 176 -17.86 -33.63 -8.36
C LEU A 176 -17.90 -32.34 -9.19
N VAL A 177 -17.21 -31.30 -8.71
CA VAL A 177 -17.21 -29.95 -9.28
C VAL A 177 -15.76 -29.47 -9.47
N GLY A 178 -15.43 -29.08 -10.69
CA GLY A 178 -14.16 -28.52 -11.12
C GLY A 178 -14.11 -27.01 -10.95
N GLU A 179 -12.89 -26.47 -10.92
CA GLU A 179 -12.60 -25.05 -10.71
C GLU A 179 -13.24 -24.13 -11.76
N LEU A 180 -13.52 -24.64 -12.96
CA LEU A 180 -14.05 -23.88 -14.09
C LEU A 180 -15.45 -24.34 -14.53
N ASP A 181 -16.14 -25.18 -13.75
CA ASP A 181 -17.42 -25.79 -14.14
C ASP A 181 -18.58 -24.79 -14.23
N ASP A 182 -18.44 -23.64 -13.57
CA ASP A 182 -19.39 -22.52 -13.63
C ASP A 182 -19.06 -21.52 -14.76
N TYR A 183 -18.03 -21.79 -15.57
CA TYR A 183 -17.64 -20.97 -16.71
C TYR A 183 -18.29 -21.46 -18.01
N ILE A 184 -18.89 -20.53 -18.74
CA ILE A 184 -19.25 -20.72 -20.14
C ILE A 184 -17.94 -20.74 -20.95
N THR A 185 -17.79 -21.71 -21.84
CA THR A 185 -16.65 -21.82 -22.76
C THR A 185 -17.17 -21.59 -24.18
N PRO A 186 -17.04 -20.36 -24.72
CA PRO A 186 -17.52 -20.06 -26.06
C PRO A 186 -16.73 -20.85 -27.12
N GLU A 187 -17.38 -21.18 -28.24
CA GLU A 187 -16.67 -21.68 -29.42
C GLU A 187 -15.72 -20.59 -29.98
N ASP A 188 -14.69 -20.99 -30.72
CA ASP A 188 -13.75 -20.03 -31.32
C ASP A 188 -14.48 -19.05 -32.26
N GLY A 189 -14.41 -17.76 -31.93
CA GLY A 189 -15.09 -16.67 -32.62
C GLY A 189 -16.54 -16.46 -32.21
N GLU A 190 -17.09 -17.22 -31.25
CA GLU A 190 -18.46 -17.06 -30.78
C GLU A 190 -18.70 -15.66 -30.19
N THR A 191 -19.93 -15.14 -30.36
CA THR A 191 -20.37 -13.86 -29.79
C THR A 191 -21.40 -14.08 -28.69
N LEU A 192 -21.02 -13.73 -27.46
CA LEU A 192 -21.92 -13.58 -26.33
C LEU A 192 -22.56 -12.18 -26.36
N ASP A 193 -23.84 -12.12 -26.70
CA ASP A 193 -24.57 -10.86 -26.89
C ASP A 193 -25.41 -10.49 -25.66
N TYR A 194 -24.94 -9.49 -24.90
CA TYR A 194 -25.65 -8.95 -23.73
C TYR A 194 -26.35 -7.63 -24.04
N CYS A 195 -26.59 -7.29 -25.31
CA CYS A 195 -27.23 -6.03 -25.67
C CYS A 195 -28.73 -6.03 -25.34
N VAL A 196 -29.16 -5.06 -24.53
CA VAL A 196 -30.55 -4.74 -24.24
C VAL A 196 -30.77 -3.24 -24.30
N LYS A 197 -31.97 -2.82 -24.74
CA LYS A 197 -32.36 -1.42 -24.68
C LYS A 197 -32.55 -1.01 -23.22
N ASN A 198 -31.76 -0.05 -22.74
CA ASN A 198 -31.79 0.37 -21.36
C ASN A 198 -31.49 1.86 -21.13
N SER A 199 -31.58 2.27 -19.87
CA SER A 199 -31.36 3.65 -19.40
C SER A 199 -30.31 3.68 -18.28
N SER A 200 -29.92 4.89 -17.88
CA SER A 200 -28.99 5.11 -16.76
C SER A 200 -29.51 4.64 -15.38
N SER A 201 -30.71 4.07 -15.30
CA SER A 201 -31.31 3.51 -14.09
C SER A 201 -31.61 2.01 -14.22
N SER A 202 -31.17 1.35 -15.31
CA SER A 202 -31.51 -0.04 -15.62
C SER A 202 -30.33 -0.78 -16.29
N TYR A 203 -29.24 -0.98 -15.54
CA TYR A 203 -28.04 -1.61 -16.08
C TYR A 203 -28.27 -3.09 -16.39
N LYS A 204 -27.67 -3.56 -17.49
CA LYS A 204 -27.61 -4.99 -17.79
C LYS A 204 -26.43 -5.60 -17.05
N ASN A 205 -26.72 -6.52 -16.12
CA ASN A 205 -25.67 -7.31 -15.48
C ASN A 205 -25.18 -8.42 -16.43
N ILE A 206 -23.87 -8.50 -16.59
CA ILE A 206 -23.10 -9.57 -17.25
C ILE A 206 -22.44 -10.37 -16.12
N SER A 207 -23.14 -11.40 -15.64
CA SER A 207 -22.74 -12.22 -14.49
C SER A 207 -22.16 -13.57 -14.89
N ASP A 208 -22.19 -13.93 -16.17
CA ASP A 208 -21.66 -15.21 -16.63
C ASP A 208 -20.14 -15.22 -16.50
N ASN A 209 -19.60 -16.32 -15.96
CA ASN A 209 -18.16 -16.56 -15.95
C ASN A 209 -17.74 -17.09 -17.32
N ILE A 210 -16.64 -16.58 -17.90
CA ILE A 210 -16.23 -16.90 -19.27
C ILE A 210 -14.81 -17.47 -19.28
N TYR A 211 -14.65 -18.69 -19.79
CA TYR A 211 -13.36 -19.33 -19.98
C TYR A 211 -12.99 -19.33 -21.46
N ILE A 212 -11.81 -18.81 -21.79
CA ILE A 212 -11.33 -18.69 -23.18
C ILE A 212 -10.06 -19.53 -23.35
N PRO A 213 -10.15 -20.71 -23.99
CA PRO A 213 -9.00 -21.57 -24.19
C PRO A 213 -7.88 -20.89 -24.99
N VAL A 214 -6.63 -21.29 -24.73
CA VAL A 214 -5.46 -20.80 -25.46
C VAL A 214 -5.66 -20.99 -26.97
N GLY A 215 -5.43 -19.94 -27.74
CA GLY A 215 -5.58 -19.95 -29.20
C GLY A 215 -7.02 -19.77 -29.72
N GLN A 216 -8.01 -19.63 -28.83
CA GLN A 216 -9.39 -19.29 -29.22
C GLN A 216 -9.70 -17.81 -28.96
N THR A 217 -10.73 -17.31 -29.63
CA THR A 217 -11.26 -15.96 -29.46
C THR A 217 -12.69 -16.00 -28.96
N ALA A 218 -13.03 -15.21 -27.94
CA ALA A 218 -14.41 -14.96 -27.53
C ALA A 218 -14.79 -13.50 -27.77
N ASN A 219 -15.98 -13.25 -28.32
CA ASN A 219 -16.52 -11.91 -28.55
C ASN A 219 -17.65 -11.62 -27.53
N VAL A 220 -17.60 -10.48 -26.86
CA VAL A 220 -18.64 -10.05 -25.90
C VAL A 220 -19.19 -8.70 -26.31
N ARG A 221 -20.51 -8.59 -26.51
CA ARG A 221 -21.18 -7.31 -26.77
C ARG A 221 -21.86 -6.80 -25.51
N THR A 222 -21.59 -5.55 -25.16
CA THR A 222 -22.21 -4.90 -23.99
C THR A 222 -23.38 -4.00 -24.39
N SER A 223 -24.33 -3.80 -23.47
CA SER A 223 -25.34 -2.75 -23.59
C SER A 223 -24.74 -1.36 -23.37
N ARG A 224 -25.48 -0.28 -23.72
CA ARG A 224 -25.08 1.11 -23.40
C ARG A 224 -24.76 1.32 -21.92
N TYR A 225 -25.60 0.72 -21.06
CA TYR A 225 -25.42 0.69 -19.60
C TYR A 225 -25.26 -0.76 -19.14
N SER A 226 -24.05 -1.19 -18.80
CA SER A 226 -23.77 -2.57 -18.38
C SER A 226 -22.94 -2.61 -17.10
N GLU A 227 -23.13 -3.65 -16.31
CA GLU A 227 -22.30 -3.98 -15.15
C GLU A 227 -21.72 -5.37 -15.40
N TRP A 228 -20.40 -5.49 -15.49
CA TRP A 228 -19.74 -6.79 -15.64
C TRP A 228 -19.27 -7.29 -14.29
N THR A 229 -19.91 -8.34 -13.80
CA THR A 229 -19.61 -8.96 -12.50
C THR A 229 -19.09 -10.40 -12.62
N GLY A 230 -19.26 -11.03 -13.77
CA GLY A 230 -18.71 -12.35 -14.08
C GLY A 230 -17.18 -12.36 -14.20
N LYS A 231 -16.59 -13.50 -13.84
CA LYS A 231 -15.16 -13.79 -13.91
C LYS A 231 -14.74 -14.09 -15.35
N VAL A 232 -13.47 -13.86 -15.68
CA VAL A 232 -12.88 -14.29 -16.95
C VAL A 232 -11.58 -15.03 -16.68
N ALA A 233 -11.40 -16.16 -17.35
CA ALA A 233 -10.23 -17.01 -17.22
C ALA A 233 -9.77 -17.57 -18.56
N GLY A 234 -8.55 -18.09 -18.61
CA GLY A 234 -7.96 -18.74 -19.79
C GLY A 234 -6.92 -17.89 -20.51
N GLY A 235 -6.32 -18.45 -21.56
CA GLY A 235 -5.20 -17.83 -22.27
C GLY A 235 -5.50 -17.42 -23.72
N GLY A 236 -6.77 -17.48 -24.13
CA GLY A 236 -7.22 -17.02 -25.44
C GLY A 236 -7.50 -15.51 -25.50
N THR A 237 -8.06 -15.04 -26.61
CA THR A 237 -8.34 -13.62 -26.86
C THR A 237 -9.76 -13.24 -26.46
N LEU A 238 -9.92 -12.18 -25.66
CA LEU A 238 -11.22 -11.58 -25.35
C LEU A 238 -11.44 -10.29 -26.15
N ASN A 239 -12.43 -10.29 -27.04
CA ASN A 239 -12.89 -9.09 -27.75
C ASN A 239 -14.12 -8.50 -27.08
N ILE A 240 -14.02 -7.26 -26.59
CA ILE A 240 -15.12 -6.54 -25.96
C ILE A 240 -15.64 -5.47 -26.93
N TYR A 241 -16.87 -5.65 -27.39
CA TYR A 241 -17.61 -4.71 -28.23
C TYR A 241 -18.49 -3.82 -27.34
N ALA A 242 -17.95 -2.65 -26.95
CA ALA A 242 -18.54 -1.79 -25.95
C ALA A 242 -19.71 -0.95 -26.50
N GLY A 243 -20.91 -1.19 -25.98
CA GLY A 243 -22.16 -0.58 -26.44
C GLY A 243 -22.40 0.87 -26.00
N GLY A 244 -21.58 1.44 -25.11
CA GLY A 244 -21.69 2.87 -24.79
C GLY A 244 -21.23 3.32 -23.41
N GLU A 245 -21.74 4.49 -23.03
CA GLU A 245 -21.27 5.42 -21.99
C GLU A 245 -20.98 4.85 -20.59
N ARG A 246 -21.55 3.71 -20.21
CA ARG A 246 -21.32 3.11 -18.89
C ARG A 246 -21.32 1.59 -18.96
N SER A 247 -20.37 1.04 -19.70
CA SER A 247 -20.01 -0.37 -19.59
C SER A 247 -19.00 -0.53 -18.44
N TYR A 248 -19.50 -0.73 -17.22
CA TYR A 248 -18.65 -0.93 -16.05
C TYR A 248 -18.01 -2.31 -16.08
N ILE A 249 -16.73 -2.34 -15.75
CA ILE A 249 -16.11 -3.54 -15.19
C ILE A 249 -16.28 -3.43 -13.67
N GLY A 250 -17.20 -4.21 -13.11
CA GLY A 250 -17.77 -4.01 -11.78
C GLY A 250 -19.20 -3.46 -11.83
N THR A 251 -19.60 -2.74 -10.77
CA THR A 251 -20.99 -2.25 -10.60
C THR A 251 -21.06 -0.73 -10.50
N ALA A 252 -22.17 -0.14 -10.95
CA ALA A 252 -22.51 1.27 -10.78
C ALA A 252 -22.64 1.66 -9.29
N ASN A 253 -23.13 0.75 -8.44
CA ASN A 253 -23.25 0.96 -6.99
C ASN A 253 -21.89 1.19 -6.31
N SER A 254 -20.90 0.37 -6.66
CA SER A 254 -19.51 0.57 -6.22
C SER A 254 -18.79 1.66 -7.02
N LYS A 255 -19.44 2.21 -8.05
CA LYS A 255 -18.81 3.06 -9.09
C LYS A 255 -17.62 2.38 -9.76
N GLY A 256 -17.59 1.05 -9.85
CA GLY A 256 -16.48 0.27 -10.41
C GLY A 256 -15.28 0.13 -9.48
N THR A 257 -15.41 0.50 -8.19
CA THR A 257 -14.31 0.32 -7.21
C THR A 257 -14.13 -1.14 -6.79
N THR A 258 -15.18 -1.95 -6.87
CA THR A 258 -15.12 -3.41 -6.82
C THR A 258 -15.29 -3.95 -8.23
N TYR A 259 -14.32 -4.73 -8.69
CA TYR A 259 -14.28 -5.31 -10.03
C TYR A 259 -14.17 -6.85 -9.95
N PRO A 260 -14.61 -7.58 -10.99
CA PRO A 260 -14.57 -9.04 -11.01
C PRO A 260 -13.15 -9.61 -11.01
N GLU A 261 -13.01 -10.87 -10.59
CA GLU A 261 -11.74 -11.60 -10.55
C GLU A 261 -11.35 -12.06 -11.97
N TRP A 262 -10.38 -11.37 -12.58
CA TRP A 262 -9.84 -11.71 -13.91
C TRP A 262 -8.37 -12.13 -13.84
N ASN A 263 -7.86 -12.45 -12.65
CA ASN A 263 -6.46 -12.82 -12.45
C ASN A 263 -6.07 -14.06 -13.27
N ALA A 264 -7.01 -15.01 -13.45
CA ALA A 264 -6.81 -16.23 -14.23
C ALA A 264 -6.89 -16.03 -15.76
N MET A 265 -7.28 -14.85 -16.24
CA MET A 265 -7.17 -14.50 -17.66
C MET A 265 -5.71 -14.16 -17.97
N THR A 266 -5.10 -14.77 -18.97
CA THR A 266 -3.68 -14.53 -19.33
C THR A 266 -3.48 -14.15 -20.78
N GLY A 267 -4.54 -14.25 -21.60
CA GLY A 267 -4.49 -13.86 -23.00
C GLY A 267 -4.84 -12.39 -23.26
N ASP A 268 -4.88 -12.05 -24.54
CA ASP A 268 -5.02 -10.66 -25.00
C ASP A 268 -6.46 -10.16 -24.86
N ILE A 269 -6.61 -8.88 -24.46
CA ILE A 269 -7.89 -8.21 -24.34
C ILE A 269 -7.97 -7.09 -25.38
N HIS A 270 -9.02 -7.10 -26.19
CA HIS A 270 -9.26 -6.11 -27.23
C HIS A 270 -10.56 -5.37 -26.96
N VAL A 271 -10.55 -4.04 -27.10
CA VAL A 271 -11.74 -3.21 -26.86
C VAL A 271 -12.11 -2.47 -28.15
N PHE A 272 -13.32 -2.71 -28.63
CA PHE A 272 -13.89 -2.16 -29.85
C PHE A 272 -15.13 -1.29 -29.54
N PRO A 273 -15.41 -0.25 -30.34
CA PRO A 273 -16.68 0.46 -30.23
C PRO A 273 -17.82 -0.37 -30.86
N TYR A 274 -18.99 -0.40 -30.21
CA TYR A 274 -20.19 -1.06 -30.76
C TYR A 274 -21.35 -0.09 -30.95
N LYS A 275 -21.40 0.54 -32.12
CA LYS A 275 -22.46 1.50 -32.52
C LYS A 275 -23.79 0.85 -32.89
N GLY A 276 -23.84 -0.50 -32.96
CA GLY A 276 -25.06 -1.24 -33.26
C GLY A 276 -26.08 -1.23 -32.12
N MET A 277 -25.63 -1.00 -30.88
CA MET A 277 -26.49 -0.93 -29.69
C MET A 277 -27.27 0.40 -29.60
N GLU A 278 -26.54 1.51 -29.67
CA GLU A 278 -27.08 2.87 -29.66
C GLU A 278 -26.14 3.73 -30.50
N ALA A 279 -26.67 4.59 -31.36
CA ALA A 279 -25.87 5.39 -32.30
C ALA A 279 -25.36 6.68 -31.65
N ASN A 280 -26.03 7.16 -30.60
CA ASN A 280 -25.77 8.44 -29.94
C ASN A 280 -25.33 8.26 -28.48
N CYS A 281 -24.20 7.58 -28.28
CA CYS A 281 -23.49 7.53 -27.00
C CYS A 281 -22.40 8.61 -26.94
N GLY A 282 -22.16 9.19 -25.76
CA GLY A 282 -21.04 10.11 -25.52
C GLY A 282 -19.66 9.48 -25.78
N PHE A 283 -19.51 8.18 -25.52
CA PHE A 283 -18.37 7.37 -25.95
C PHE A 283 -18.76 5.88 -26.03
N TYR A 284 -17.91 5.06 -26.64
CA TYR A 284 -18.07 3.60 -26.75
C TYR A 284 -16.85 2.93 -26.12
N GLY A 285 -17.01 2.38 -24.93
CA GLY A 285 -15.83 2.01 -24.16
C GLY A 285 -16.11 1.39 -22.80
N LEU A 286 -15.01 1.16 -22.07
CA LEU A 286 -15.05 0.66 -20.70
C LEU A 286 -14.96 1.82 -19.72
N LEU A 287 -15.68 1.68 -18.61
CA LEU A 287 -15.65 2.62 -17.49
C LEU A 287 -15.08 1.92 -16.26
N LEU A 288 -13.96 2.44 -15.76
CA LEU A 288 -13.19 1.87 -14.65
C LEU A 288 -13.12 2.84 -13.47
N SER A 289 -12.89 2.30 -12.27
CA SER A 289 -12.61 3.12 -11.08
C SER A 289 -11.73 2.35 -10.10
N SER A 290 -11.21 3.05 -9.11
CA SER A 290 -10.30 2.54 -8.10
C SER A 290 -10.60 3.18 -6.73
N GLY A 291 -9.82 2.87 -5.69
CA GLY A 291 -9.82 3.66 -4.47
C GLY A 291 -9.04 4.97 -4.65
N THR A 292 -8.74 5.66 -3.54
CA THR A 292 -7.86 6.84 -3.57
C THR A 292 -6.51 6.48 -4.18
N PHE A 293 -6.03 7.33 -5.09
CA PHE A 293 -4.78 7.14 -5.80
C PHE A 293 -3.85 8.35 -5.59
N GLN A 294 -2.59 8.08 -5.33
CA GLN A 294 -1.52 9.04 -5.09
C GLN A 294 -0.39 8.74 -6.09
N PRO A 295 -0.14 9.62 -7.06
CA PRO A 295 0.78 9.32 -8.15
C PRO A 295 2.26 9.26 -7.73
N ASP A 296 2.60 9.85 -6.58
CA ASP A 296 3.95 9.81 -5.98
C ASP A 296 4.09 8.71 -4.92
N ASN A 297 3.04 7.92 -4.65
CA ASN A 297 3.05 6.79 -3.73
C ASN A 297 2.12 5.67 -4.24
N ILE A 298 2.55 4.99 -5.29
CA ILE A 298 1.73 4.00 -6.01
C ILE A 298 1.50 2.74 -5.16
N GLU A 299 2.48 2.33 -4.37
CA GLU A 299 2.37 1.14 -3.51
C GLU A 299 1.30 1.34 -2.42
N ALA A 300 1.19 2.54 -1.84
CA ALA A 300 0.10 2.87 -0.93
C ALA A 300 -1.23 3.19 -1.64
N SER A 301 -1.22 3.29 -2.98
CA SER A 301 -2.40 3.68 -3.76
C SER A 301 -3.32 2.50 -4.02
N ARG A 302 -4.62 2.76 -3.92
CA ARG A 302 -5.65 1.76 -4.22
C ARG A 302 -6.03 1.85 -5.70
N GLY A 303 -5.16 1.37 -6.58
CA GLY A 303 -5.39 1.31 -8.03
C GLY A 303 -6.37 0.21 -8.46
N ASN A 304 -6.99 0.36 -9.63
CA ASN A 304 -7.67 -0.74 -10.30
C ASN A 304 -6.61 -1.60 -10.99
N THR A 305 -6.56 -2.88 -10.65
CA THR A 305 -5.51 -3.80 -11.11
C THR A 305 -6.04 -4.90 -12.02
N ILE A 306 -7.29 -4.81 -12.49
CA ILE A 306 -7.89 -5.88 -13.30
C ILE A 306 -7.10 -6.17 -14.59
N PHE A 307 -6.39 -5.16 -15.10
CA PHE A 307 -5.53 -5.29 -16.28
C PHE A 307 -4.04 -5.21 -15.95
N ALA A 308 -3.64 -5.25 -14.67
CA ALA A 308 -2.29 -4.92 -14.24
C ALA A 308 -1.20 -5.82 -14.84
N ASP A 309 -1.55 -7.04 -15.22
CA ASP A 309 -0.67 -8.06 -15.80
C ASP A 309 -1.14 -8.49 -17.21
N LYS A 310 -2.08 -7.76 -17.81
CA LYS A 310 -2.70 -8.12 -19.10
C LYS A 310 -2.21 -7.22 -20.23
N LYS A 311 -2.28 -7.77 -21.44
CA LYS A 311 -2.16 -6.98 -22.68
C LYS A 311 -3.54 -6.51 -23.13
N VAL A 312 -3.68 -5.19 -23.25
CA VAL A 312 -4.90 -4.51 -23.67
C VAL A 312 -4.66 -3.74 -24.96
N VAL A 313 -5.50 -3.97 -25.97
CA VAL A 313 -5.50 -3.23 -27.23
C VAL A 313 -6.78 -2.42 -27.34
N LEU A 314 -6.65 -1.10 -27.37
CA LEU A 314 -7.75 -0.17 -27.55
C LEU A 314 -7.87 0.24 -29.01
N HIS A 315 -8.91 -0.25 -29.69
CA HIS A 315 -9.09 -0.04 -31.12
C HIS A 315 -9.69 1.33 -31.47
N ASN A 316 -9.57 1.72 -32.73
CA ASN A 316 -10.11 2.97 -33.27
C ASN A 316 -11.59 3.18 -32.86
N GLY A 317 -11.87 4.34 -32.27
CA GLY A 317 -13.19 4.75 -31.81
C GLY A 317 -13.61 4.19 -30.45
N ALA A 318 -12.82 3.30 -29.85
CA ALA A 318 -13.03 2.83 -28.48
C ALA A 318 -12.46 3.81 -27.46
N THR A 319 -13.01 3.77 -26.24
CA THR A 319 -12.57 4.62 -25.12
C THR A 319 -12.35 3.79 -23.86
N ILE A 320 -11.36 4.15 -23.06
CA ILE A 320 -11.33 3.81 -21.63
C ILE A 320 -11.48 5.13 -20.87
N ALA A 321 -12.44 5.17 -19.95
CA ALA A 321 -12.72 6.33 -19.12
C ALA A 321 -12.74 5.95 -17.64
N VAL A 322 -12.60 6.95 -16.77
CA VAL A 322 -12.55 6.74 -15.31
C VAL A 322 -13.77 7.36 -14.63
N GLU A 323 -14.25 6.77 -13.54
CA GLU A 323 -15.30 7.33 -12.69
C GLU A 323 -14.85 7.55 -11.23
N SER A 324 -15.31 8.66 -10.63
CA SER A 324 -15.24 9.04 -9.20
C SER A 324 -13.88 9.55 -8.72
N GLY A 325 -13.73 10.83 -8.37
CA GLY A 325 -12.57 11.33 -7.59
C GLY A 325 -11.19 11.05 -8.22
N THR A 326 -10.12 11.22 -7.44
CA THR A 326 -8.76 10.92 -7.91
C THR A 326 -8.50 9.42 -7.96
N ARG A 327 -8.12 8.86 -9.11
CA ARG A 327 -8.09 7.41 -9.38
C ARG A 327 -6.90 6.98 -10.22
N GLY A 328 -6.54 5.71 -10.14
CA GLY A 328 -5.48 5.10 -10.93
C GLY A 328 -5.89 3.75 -11.49
N ILE A 329 -5.64 3.53 -12.78
CA ILE A 329 -5.88 2.27 -13.49
C ILE A 329 -4.52 1.72 -13.92
N ARG A 330 -4.19 0.49 -13.53
CA ARG A 330 -2.95 -0.18 -13.89
C ARG A 330 -3.19 -1.17 -15.02
N ILE A 331 -2.38 -1.08 -16.07
CA ILE A 331 -2.45 -1.91 -17.27
C ILE A 331 -1.05 -2.44 -17.59
N GLY A 332 -0.89 -3.75 -17.70
CA GLY A 332 0.41 -4.41 -17.88
C GLY A 332 1.07 -4.02 -19.20
N GLU A 333 0.39 -4.24 -20.31
CA GLU A 333 0.74 -3.75 -21.64
C GLU A 333 -0.47 -3.04 -22.27
N LEU A 334 -0.29 -1.80 -22.75
CA LEU A 334 -1.37 -1.02 -23.35
C LEU A 334 -0.96 -0.53 -24.74
N ASN A 335 -1.67 -1.03 -25.75
CA ASN A 335 -1.58 -0.53 -27.12
C ASN A 335 -2.85 0.25 -27.46
N THR A 336 -2.72 1.41 -28.09
CA THR A 336 -3.87 2.21 -28.55
C THR A 336 -3.71 2.56 -30.02
N GLU A 337 -4.79 2.41 -30.79
CA GLU A 337 -4.83 2.77 -32.21
C GLU A 337 -5.20 4.26 -32.40
N GLU A 338 -4.85 4.82 -33.55
CA GLU A 338 -5.32 6.16 -33.94
C GLU A 338 -6.86 6.21 -33.91
N GLY A 339 -7.41 7.25 -33.31
CA GLY A 339 -8.86 7.43 -33.13
C GLY A 339 -9.46 6.77 -31.87
N SER A 340 -8.67 6.00 -31.12
CA SER A 340 -9.05 5.59 -29.76
C SER A 340 -8.83 6.72 -28.73
N VAL A 341 -9.41 6.57 -27.53
CA VAL A 341 -9.34 7.59 -26.47
C VAL A 341 -9.04 7.00 -25.10
N LEU A 342 -8.05 7.56 -24.40
CA LEU A 342 -7.94 7.46 -22.94
C LEU A 342 -8.49 8.75 -22.34
N ASP A 343 -9.62 8.65 -21.64
CA ASP A 343 -10.30 9.78 -21.01
C ASP A 343 -10.04 9.80 -19.50
N GLY A 344 -10.00 11.00 -18.92
CA GLY A 344 -9.97 11.22 -17.48
C GLY A 344 -11.34 10.94 -16.84
N TYR A 345 -11.62 11.62 -15.73
CA TYR A 345 -12.94 11.53 -15.11
C TYR A 345 -14.01 12.09 -16.06
N TYR A 346 -14.95 11.24 -16.49
CA TYR A 346 -15.92 11.61 -17.53
C TYR A 346 -17.04 12.56 -17.07
N LYS A 347 -17.14 12.86 -15.77
CA LYS A 347 -18.13 13.82 -15.21
C LYS A 347 -17.43 15.10 -14.77
N LYS A 348 -18.05 16.25 -14.97
CA LYS A 348 -17.56 17.56 -14.48
C LYS A 348 -17.19 17.51 -12.98
N SER A 349 -15.92 17.78 -12.67
CA SER A 349 -15.36 17.83 -11.32
C SER A 349 -13.99 18.51 -11.32
N SER A 350 -13.19 18.27 -10.30
CA SER A 350 -11.78 18.68 -10.17
C SER A 350 -10.90 17.47 -9.85
N ALA A 351 -11.17 16.34 -10.51
CA ALA A 351 -10.55 15.05 -10.22
C ALA A 351 -9.35 14.77 -11.12
N ASN A 352 -8.34 14.06 -10.59
CA ASN A 352 -7.19 13.59 -11.35
C ASN A 352 -7.32 12.09 -11.66
N SER A 353 -7.09 11.66 -12.90
CA SER A 353 -7.11 10.24 -13.27
C SER A 353 -5.75 9.82 -13.81
N TYR A 354 -5.23 8.68 -13.41
CA TYR A 354 -3.91 8.21 -13.81
C TYR A 354 -3.97 6.84 -14.48
N TYR A 355 -3.29 6.69 -15.60
CA TYR A 355 -3.06 5.41 -16.25
C TYR A 355 -1.62 4.97 -15.93
N VAL A 356 -1.47 3.90 -15.16
CA VAL A 356 -0.19 3.26 -14.86
C VAL A 356 0.02 2.15 -15.90
N ILE A 357 1.13 2.21 -16.63
CA ILE A 357 1.39 1.34 -17.78
C ILE A 357 2.79 0.74 -17.74
N GLY A 358 2.95 -0.46 -18.30
CA GLY A 358 4.25 -1.06 -18.59
C GLY A 358 4.72 -2.11 -17.58
N ALA A 359 3.86 -2.55 -16.67
CA ALA A 359 4.18 -3.58 -15.67
C ALA A 359 4.70 -4.89 -16.30
N ASN A 360 4.28 -5.21 -17.52
CA ASN A 360 4.71 -6.41 -18.26
C ASN A 360 6.14 -6.29 -18.83
N ASN A 361 6.80 -5.14 -18.68
CA ASN A 361 8.13 -4.86 -19.25
C ASN A 361 8.21 -4.98 -20.78
N THR A 362 7.09 -4.83 -21.47
CA THR A 362 7.00 -4.91 -22.93
C THR A 362 7.00 -3.53 -23.59
N ASP A 363 7.33 -3.51 -24.88
CA ASP A 363 7.23 -2.32 -25.71
C ASP A 363 5.78 -2.14 -26.19
N ALA A 364 5.28 -0.89 -26.21
CA ALA A 364 3.92 -0.60 -26.66
C ALA A 364 3.77 0.78 -27.30
N VAL A 365 2.69 0.97 -28.05
CA VAL A 365 2.40 2.22 -28.77
C VAL A 365 1.08 2.84 -28.29
N LEU A 366 1.13 4.13 -27.97
CA LEU A 366 -0.02 4.96 -27.63
C LEU A 366 -0.31 5.93 -28.80
N ALA A 367 -1.09 5.48 -29.79
CA ALA A 367 -1.47 6.29 -30.96
C ALA A 367 -2.82 7.03 -30.78
N GLY A 368 -3.61 6.63 -29.78
CA GLY A 368 -4.87 7.27 -29.43
C GLY A 368 -4.72 8.66 -28.79
N LYS A 369 -5.85 9.33 -28.59
CA LYS A 369 -5.91 10.63 -27.89
C LYS A 369 -5.99 10.43 -26.38
N ILE A 370 -5.17 11.15 -25.63
CA ILE A 370 -5.13 11.13 -24.16
C ILE A 370 -5.53 12.51 -23.66
N TYR A 371 -6.71 12.64 -23.04
CA TYR A 371 -7.20 13.94 -22.55
C TYR A 371 -8.29 13.77 -21.48
N ALA A 372 -8.68 14.87 -20.83
CA ALA A 372 -9.89 14.91 -20.00
C ALA A 372 -11.02 15.61 -20.77
N SER A 373 -12.13 14.91 -21.00
CA SER A 373 -13.28 15.41 -21.77
C SER A 373 -14.05 16.53 -21.08
N ASN A 374 -13.97 16.62 -19.75
CA ASN A 374 -14.68 17.61 -18.95
C ASN A 374 -13.71 18.61 -18.33
N GLU A 375 -14.04 19.89 -18.43
CA GLU A 375 -13.29 20.99 -17.83
C GLU A 375 -13.17 20.82 -16.31
N GLY A 376 -11.98 21.11 -15.78
CA GLY A 376 -11.63 20.97 -14.36
C GLY A 376 -10.98 19.63 -14.01
N ASN A 377 -11.29 18.56 -14.74
CA ASN A 377 -10.63 17.27 -14.56
C ASN A 377 -9.26 17.21 -15.23
N LYS A 378 -8.41 16.32 -14.73
CA LYS A 378 -7.07 16.09 -15.28
C LYS A 378 -6.81 14.61 -15.51
N ILE A 379 -5.95 14.31 -16.48
CA ILE A 379 -5.50 12.96 -16.81
C ILE A 379 -3.97 12.91 -16.81
N GLY A 380 -3.39 11.87 -16.22
CA GLY A 380 -1.95 11.65 -16.11
C GLY A 380 -1.55 10.27 -16.59
N LEU A 381 -0.27 10.15 -16.93
CA LEU A 381 0.36 8.90 -17.35
C LEU A 381 1.50 8.56 -16.39
N ILE A 382 1.57 7.32 -15.95
CA ILE A 382 2.68 6.82 -15.14
C ILE A 382 3.26 5.62 -15.87
N LYS A 383 4.52 5.72 -16.27
CA LYS A 383 5.24 4.66 -16.96
C LYS A 383 6.16 3.96 -15.98
N GLU A 384 5.96 2.65 -15.84
CA GLU A 384 6.76 1.73 -15.03
C GLU A 384 7.24 0.55 -15.88
N GLY A 385 8.07 -0.32 -15.30
CA GLY A 385 8.71 -1.43 -16.00
C GLY A 385 9.75 -1.01 -17.04
N LYS A 386 10.59 -1.96 -17.45
CA LYS A 386 11.77 -1.72 -18.29
C LYS A 386 11.47 -1.47 -19.77
N GLY A 387 10.28 -1.85 -20.24
CA GLY A 387 9.87 -1.72 -21.64
C GLY A 387 9.76 -0.28 -22.13
N THR A 388 9.68 -0.10 -23.45
CA THR A 388 9.61 1.19 -24.13
C THR A 388 8.19 1.52 -24.57
N TYR A 389 7.64 2.64 -24.11
CA TYR A 389 6.35 3.12 -24.59
C TYR A 389 6.54 4.26 -25.57
N THR A 390 5.80 4.25 -26.68
CA THR A 390 5.90 5.27 -27.74
C THR A 390 4.59 6.03 -27.89
N ILE A 391 4.59 7.35 -27.70
CA ILE A 391 3.43 8.20 -27.98
C ILE A 391 3.57 8.78 -29.39
N THR A 392 2.59 8.52 -30.25
CA THR A 392 2.57 8.99 -31.65
C THR A 392 1.45 10.00 -31.93
N GLY A 393 0.50 10.16 -30.99
CA GLY A 393 -0.62 11.10 -31.11
C GLY A 393 -0.18 12.58 -31.16
N ASN A 394 -0.86 13.39 -31.97
CA ASN A 394 -0.51 14.79 -32.22
C ASN A 394 -1.38 15.83 -31.48
N ASP A 395 -2.37 15.41 -30.71
CA ASP A 395 -3.31 16.31 -30.04
C ASP A 395 -3.74 15.81 -28.65
N ASN A 396 -2.75 15.47 -27.83
CA ASN A 396 -2.94 15.01 -26.46
C ASN A 396 -2.94 16.18 -25.46
N ASN A 397 -3.63 16.00 -24.34
CA ASN A 397 -3.57 16.89 -23.19
C ASN A 397 -3.50 16.09 -21.89
N ILE A 398 -2.29 15.65 -21.54
CA ILE A 398 -1.98 14.85 -20.36
C ILE A 398 -1.83 15.79 -19.15
N SER A 399 -2.94 16.44 -18.80
CA SER A 399 -2.99 17.62 -17.92
C SER A 399 -2.66 17.40 -16.44
N ALA A 400 -2.59 16.14 -15.97
CA ALA A 400 -2.06 15.77 -14.65
C ALA A 400 -0.56 15.39 -14.70
N GLY A 401 0.05 15.49 -15.88
CA GLY A 401 1.47 15.22 -16.11
C GLY A 401 1.82 13.77 -16.42
N ILE A 402 3.09 13.56 -16.70
CA ILE A 402 3.70 12.24 -16.96
C ILE A 402 4.73 11.96 -15.87
N ARG A 403 4.78 10.73 -15.37
CA ARG A 403 5.86 10.25 -14.48
C ARG A 403 6.53 9.05 -15.09
N LEU A 404 7.84 9.12 -15.30
CA LEU A 404 8.66 7.98 -15.73
C LEU A 404 9.33 7.40 -14.50
N LEU A 405 8.83 6.28 -14.01
CA LEU A 405 9.39 5.56 -12.86
C LEU A 405 10.39 4.49 -13.28
N ASP A 406 10.21 3.90 -14.46
CA ASP A 406 11.17 2.98 -15.04
C ASP A 406 11.06 2.92 -16.59
N GLY A 407 12.13 2.41 -17.21
CA GLY A 407 12.21 2.21 -18.66
C GLY A 407 12.28 3.51 -19.46
N THR A 408 11.71 3.47 -20.67
CA THR A 408 11.81 4.57 -21.64
C THR A 408 10.43 5.01 -22.14
N LEU A 409 10.22 6.32 -22.24
CA LEU A 409 9.11 6.92 -22.98
C LEU A 409 9.66 7.63 -24.22
N VAL A 410 9.20 7.21 -25.39
CA VAL A 410 9.55 7.78 -26.69
C VAL A 410 8.40 8.69 -27.16
N ILE A 411 8.72 9.93 -27.45
CA ILE A 411 7.84 10.94 -28.04
C ILE A 411 8.09 10.94 -29.55
N ASP A 412 7.21 10.30 -30.32
CA ASP A 412 7.39 10.10 -31.78
C ASP A 412 6.16 10.58 -32.56
N ASN A 413 5.55 11.66 -32.10
CA ASN A 413 4.49 12.34 -32.84
C ASN A 413 5.08 13.19 -33.98
N ASP A 414 4.30 13.44 -35.02
CA ASP A 414 4.71 14.33 -36.13
C ASP A 414 4.71 15.81 -35.67
N ALA A 415 5.86 16.27 -35.17
CA ALA A 415 6.05 17.63 -34.66
C ALA A 415 5.78 18.71 -35.72
N ALA A 416 6.06 18.44 -37.00
CA ALA A 416 5.80 19.39 -38.09
C ALA A 416 4.30 19.53 -38.38
N ALA A 417 3.56 18.42 -38.36
CA ALA A 417 2.09 18.44 -38.43
C ALA A 417 1.48 19.12 -37.19
N ALA A 418 2.03 18.87 -36.00
CA ALA A 418 1.59 19.55 -34.78
C ALA A 418 1.82 21.07 -34.87
N GLN A 419 2.99 21.51 -35.34
CA GLN A 419 3.32 22.92 -35.47
C GLN A 419 2.42 23.64 -36.50
N SER A 420 2.32 23.08 -37.71
CA SER A 420 1.49 23.65 -38.79
C SER A 420 0.00 23.68 -38.41
N GLY A 421 -0.46 22.67 -37.69
CA GLY A 421 -1.84 22.55 -37.20
C GLY A 421 -2.12 23.30 -35.89
N LYS A 422 -1.12 23.95 -35.27
CA LYS A 422 -1.20 24.57 -33.93
C LYS A 422 -1.76 23.61 -32.87
N LYS A 423 -1.33 22.35 -32.92
CA LYS A 423 -1.77 21.31 -32.00
C LYS A 423 -0.88 21.24 -30.77
N SER A 424 -1.41 20.59 -29.75
CA SER A 424 -0.81 20.39 -28.43
C SER A 424 0.32 19.34 -28.43
N GLY A 425 0.43 18.51 -29.48
CA GLY A 425 1.49 17.51 -29.64
C GLY A 425 1.24 16.22 -28.85
N ALA A 426 2.32 15.50 -28.52
CA ALA A 426 2.25 14.22 -27.81
C ALA A 426 1.82 14.32 -26.35
N VAL A 427 2.13 15.42 -25.67
CA VAL A 427 1.91 15.55 -24.21
C VAL A 427 0.85 16.60 -23.89
N GLY A 428 0.81 17.70 -24.65
CA GLY A 428 0.02 18.88 -24.34
C GLY A 428 0.69 19.84 -23.38
N GLY A 429 0.16 21.06 -23.29
CA GLY A 429 0.80 22.19 -22.58
C GLY A 429 0.44 22.33 -21.10
N SER A 430 -0.32 21.39 -20.55
CA SER A 430 -0.74 21.38 -19.13
C SER A 430 -0.08 20.23 -18.39
N GLY A 431 0.26 20.42 -17.12
CA GLY A 431 0.94 19.41 -16.31
C GLY A 431 2.47 19.45 -16.44
N THR A 432 3.13 18.48 -15.83
CA THR A 432 4.60 18.37 -15.77
C THR A 432 5.04 16.97 -16.16
N VAL A 433 6.10 16.86 -16.96
CA VAL A 433 6.78 15.59 -17.24
C VAL A 433 7.92 15.41 -16.25
N PHE A 434 7.85 14.38 -15.42
CA PHE A 434 8.91 13.99 -14.50
C PHE A 434 9.70 12.81 -15.08
N VAL A 435 10.98 13.04 -15.36
CA VAL A 435 11.92 12.01 -15.82
C VAL A 435 12.77 11.62 -14.61
N PHE A 436 12.37 10.58 -13.86
CA PHE A 436 13.07 10.19 -12.64
C PHE A 436 14.40 9.47 -12.92
N LYS A 437 15.27 9.39 -11.91
CA LYS A 437 16.57 8.73 -12.02
C LYS A 437 16.39 7.29 -12.49
N GLY A 438 17.20 6.87 -13.45
CA GLY A 438 17.13 5.54 -14.07
C GLY A 438 16.16 5.42 -15.26
N THR A 439 15.43 6.49 -15.60
CA THR A 439 14.50 6.50 -16.75
C THR A 439 15.00 7.36 -17.90
N THR A 440 14.39 7.18 -19.08
CA THR A 440 14.73 7.95 -20.28
C THR A 440 13.50 8.54 -20.96
N LEU A 441 13.51 9.84 -21.21
CA LEU A 441 12.62 10.51 -22.16
C LEU A 441 13.36 10.62 -23.50
N ALA A 442 12.81 10.05 -24.56
CA ALA A 442 13.44 10.01 -25.88
C ALA A 442 12.49 10.45 -27.00
N GLY A 443 12.99 10.52 -28.24
CA GLY A 443 12.16 10.63 -29.44
C GLY A 443 12.41 11.84 -30.33
N ASN A 444 11.55 12.00 -31.34
CA ASN A 444 11.64 13.00 -32.42
C ASN A 444 10.46 13.99 -32.46
N GLY A 445 9.52 13.84 -31.53
CA GLY A 445 8.29 14.62 -31.52
C GLY A 445 8.41 15.91 -30.71
N ASN A 446 7.29 16.37 -30.15
CA ASN A 446 7.25 17.57 -29.32
C ASN A 446 6.61 17.35 -27.95
N VAL A 447 7.25 17.91 -26.91
CA VAL A 447 6.76 18.00 -25.54
C VAL A 447 6.38 19.45 -25.26
N ALA A 448 5.09 19.71 -25.09
CA ALA A 448 4.57 21.05 -24.82
C ALA A 448 4.48 21.40 -23.33
N ALA A 449 4.67 20.43 -22.44
CA ALA A 449 4.59 20.58 -20.99
C ALA A 449 5.96 20.93 -20.38
N GLN A 450 5.92 21.57 -19.20
CA GLN A 450 7.12 21.72 -18.38
C GLN A 450 7.72 20.34 -18.08
N THR A 451 9.06 20.25 -18.09
CA THR A 451 9.77 18.99 -17.88
C THR A 451 10.82 19.12 -16.77
N GLU A 452 10.73 18.28 -15.75
CA GLU A 452 11.70 18.18 -14.65
C GLU A 452 12.52 16.89 -14.85
N VAL A 453 13.83 17.03 -15.05
CA VAL A 453 14.73 15.93 -15.44
C VAL A 453 15.70 15.57 -14.32
N TYR A 454 15.56 14.36 -13.78
CA TYR A 454 16.51 13.72 -12.86
C TYR A 454 17.25 12.54 -13.53
N GLY A 455 16.63 11.91 -14.54
CA GLY A 455 17.18 10.81 -15.33
C GLY A 455 17.80 11.29 -16.64
N ASN A 456 17.47 10.58 -17.73
CA ASN A 456 18.04 10.82 -19.05
C ASN A 456 17.05 11.49 -20.01
N VAL A 457 17.54 12.41 -20.83
CA VAL A 457 16.86 12.86 -22.06
C VAL A 457 17.72 12.44 -23.25
N ALA A 458 17.15 11.69 -24.17
CA ALA A 458 17.84 11.18 -25.35
C ALA A 458 17.06 11.53 -26.62
N PRO A 459 17.32 12.68 -27.27
CA PRO A 459 16.70 12.98 -28.56
C PRO A 459 16.93 11.86 -29.57
N GLY A 460 16.06 11.74 -30.57
CA GLY A 460 16.13 10.63 -31.52
C GLY A 460 15.36 9.38 -31.07
N THR A 461 15.14 8.45 -32.00
CA THR A 461 14.55 7.13 -31.71
C THR A 461 15.62 6.05 -31.81
N LYS A 462 15.55 5.15 -32.81
CA LYS A 462 16.69 4.27 -33.17
C LYS A 462 17.75 5.04 -33.94
N ASN A 463 17.33 6.03 -34.72
CA ASN A 463 18.20 6.90 -35.50
C ASN A 463 18.30 8.28 -34.85
N PRO A 464 19.38 9.03 -35.14
CA PRO A 464 19.50 10.38 -34.65
C PRO A 464 18.34 11.28 -35.09
N GLY A 465 17.93 12.21 -34.23
CA GLY A 465 16.88 13.18 -34.57
C GLY A 465 16.62 14.23 -33.50
N THR A 466 15.55 15.02 -33.70
CA THR A 466 15.31 16.22 -32.90
C THR A 466 14.13 16.04 -31.96
N LEU A 467 14.36 16.16 -30.66
CA LEU A 467 13.28 16.27 -29.68
C LEU A 467 12.99 17.74 -29.42
N HIS A 468 11.74 18.15 -29.66
CA HIS A 468 11.33 19.54 -29.47
C HIS A 468 10.65 19.75 -28.10
N ILE A 469 11.17 20.65 -27.27
CA ILE A 469 10.47 21.15 -26.10
C ILE A 469 9.76 22.44 -26.51
N ALA A 470 8.51 22.30 -26.96
CA ALA A 470 7.76 23.37 -27.61
C ALA A 470 6.24 23.20 -27.50
N ASN A 471 5.55 24.29 -27.16
CA ASN A 471 4.09 24.38 -27.19
C ASN A 471 3.63 25.12 -28.45
N TYR A 472 3.20 24.38 -29.48
CA TYR A 472 2.73 24.96 -30.73
C TYR A 472 1.26 25.42 -30.71
N ALA A 473 0.49 25.01 -29.70
CA ALA A 473 -0.89 25.45 -29.52
C ALA A 473 -0.98 26.84 -28.86
N ALA A 474 0.04 27.23 -28.09
CA ALA A 474 0.14 28.55 -27.48
C ALA A 474 0.62 29.62 -28.47
N ALA A 475 0.29 30.89 -28.18
CA ALA A 475 0.76 32.03 -28.97
C ALA A 475 2.29 32.20 -28.90
N THR A 476 2.89 31.81 -27.78
CA THR A 476 4.34 31.74 -27.55
C THR A 476 4.70 30.31 -27.14
N SER A 477 5.70 29.72 -27.79
CA SER A 477 6.11 28.33 -27.51
C SER A 477 6.99 28.14 -26.28
N ASP A 478 7.07 29.15 -25.40
CA ASP A 478 7.95 29.18 -24.22
C ASP A 478 7.57 28.08 -23.22
N VAL A 479 8.35 26.99 -23.25
CA VAL A 479 8.23 25.83 -22.37
C VAL A 479 9.51 25.69 -21.56
N ASN A 480 9.35 25.40 -20.27
CA ASN A 480 10.48 25.26 -19.35
C ASN A 480 10.95 23.80 -19.25
N ILE A 481 12.26 23.59 -19.32
CA ILE A 481 12.91 22.33 -18.94
C ILE A 481 13.93 22.60 -17.84
N THR A 482 13.72 21.94 -16.70
CA THR A 482 14.57 22.06 -15.52
C THR A 482 15.42 20.80 -15.39
N LEU A 483 16.74 20.96 -15.41
CA LEU A 483 17.67 19.88 -15.13
C LEU A 483 17.98 19.86 -13.62
N HIS A 484 18.08 18.66 -13.08
CA HIS A 484 18.46 18.42 -11.69
C HIS A 484 19.90 17.87 -11.59
N PRO A 485 20.46 17.72 -10.39
CA PRO A 485 21.78 17.13 -10.22
C PRO A 485 21.87 15.77 -10.89
N GLU A 486 22.95 15.55 -11.65
CA GLU A 486 23.22 14.32 -12.41
C GLU A 486 22.30 14.01 -13.59
N ALA A 487 21.27 14.82 -13.84
CA ALA A 487 20.43 14.69 -15.02
C ALA A 487 21.29 14.67 -16.29
N ASN A 488 21.01 13.77 -17.22
CA ASN A 488 21.88 13.53 -18.36
C ASN A 488 21.16 13.74 -19.70
N ILE A 489 21.73 14.59 -20.55
CA ILE A 489 21.29 14.71 -21.94
C ILE A 489 22.23 13.87 -22.80
N ILE A 490 21.69 12.90 -23.53
CA ILE A 490 22.45 11.96 -24.35
C ILE A 490 22.19 12.28 -25.82
N CYS A 491 23.21 12.78 -26.52
CA CYS A 491 23.12 13.11 -27.95
C CYS A 491 23.99 12.15 -28.76
N ARG A 492 23.37 11.34 -29.63
CA ARG A 492 24.07 10.51 -30.60
C ARG A 492 24.47 11.32 -31.82
N VAL A 493 25.67 11.06 -32.31
CA VAL A 493 26.26 11.74 -33.46
C VAL A 493 26.70 10.70 -34.46
N LYS A 494 26.20 10.83 -35.69
CA LYS A 494 26.69 10.07 -36.85
C LYS A 494 27.60 10.94 -37.70
N ASN A 495 27.15 12.16 -38.02
CA ASN A 495 27.88 13.19 -38.76
C ASN A 495 27.25 14.58 -38.49
N THR A 496 27.70 15.63 -39.18
CA THR A 496 27.19 17.00 -39.00
C THR A 496 25.72 17.19 -39.41
N GLU A 497 25.17 16.31 -40.24
CA GLU A 497 23.78 16.36 -40.73
C GLU A 497 22.85 15.43 -39.94
N GLU A 498 23.35 14.26 -39.55
CA GLU A 498 22.64 13.24 -38.79
C GLU A 498 23.16 13.18 -37.35
N HIS A 499 22.50 13.91 -36.46
CA HIS A 499 22.80 13.94 -35.03
C HIS A 499 21.55 14.24 -34.20
N ASP A 500 21.61 13.87 -32.93
CA ASP A 500 20.59 14.19 -31.95
C ASP A 500 20.67 15.65 -31.55
N LEU A 501 19.49 16.30 -31.54
CA LEU A 501 19.34 17.69 -31.10
C LEU A 501 18.19 17.78 -30.08
N LEU A 502 18.48 18.33 -28.91
CA LEU A 502 17.43 18.81 -28.00
C LEU A 502 17.12 20.28 -28.32
N ASP A 503 15.97 20.53 -28.95
CA ASP A 503 15.55 21.87 -29.35
C ASP A 503 14.50 22.44 -28.39
N ILE A 504 14.94 23.35 -27.51
CA ILE A 504 14.12 23.96 -26.47
C ILE A 504 13.61 25.32 -26.96
N LYS A 505 12.33 25.39 -27.32
CA LYS A 505 11.66 26.66 -27.67
C LYS A 505 11.22 27.43 -26.43
N GLY A 506 12.06 27.51 -25.42
CA GLY A 506 11.78 28.21 -24.17
C GLY A 506 13.00 28.29 -23.25
N THR A 507 12.77 28.06 -21.97
CA THR A 507 13.79 28.23 -20.93
C THR A 507 14.45 26.90 -20.55
N LEU A 508 15.78 26.90 -20.54
CA LEU A 508 16.62 25.86 -19.93
C LEU A 508 17.03 26.33 -18.52
N ALA A 509 16.60 25.60 -17.50
CA ALA A 509 16.85 25.90 -16.09
C ALA A 509 17.64 24.78 -15.39
N TYR A 510 18.25 25.11 -14.26
CA TYR A 510 18.86 24.16 -13.34
C TYR A 510 18.31 24.38 -11.93
N ASN A 511 17.97 23.29 -11.26
CA ASN A 511 17.59 23.25 -9.86
C ASN A 511 18.53 22.29 -9.14
N ASN A 512 19.17 22.74 -8.05
CA ASN A 512 20.15 21.94 -7.32
C ASN A 512 19.51 20.92 -6.35
N LYS A 513 18.20 20.74 -6.40
CA LYS A 513 17.48 19.73 -5.63
C LYS A 513 17.51 18.36 -6.33
N THR A 514 17.84 17.31 -5.60
CA THR A 514 17.74 15.92 -6.06
C THR A 514 16.27 15.46 -6.07
N GLN A 515 16.02 14.26 -6.62
CA GLN A 515 14.66 13.69 -6.63
C GLN A 515 14.09 13.42 -5.23
N ASP A 516 14.98 13.27 -4.24
CA ASP A 516 14.68 13.09 -2.82
C ASP A 516 14.70 14.44 -2.07
N PHE A 517 14.59 15.57 -2.79
CA PHE A 517 14.50 16.94 -2.25
C PHE A 517 15.74 17.43 -1.47
N GLU A 518 16.83 16.67 -1.50
CA GLU A 518 18.12 17.07 -0.93
C GLU A 518 18.82 18.08 -1.85
N THR A 519 19.62 18.98 -1.27
CA THR A 519 20.46 19.89 -2.06
C THR A 519 21.74 19.18 -2.50
N SER A 520 22.19 19.38 -3.73
CA SER A 520 23.44 18.84 -4.26
C SER A 520 24.21 19.87 -5.08
N GLU A 521 25.54 19.83 -4.97
CA GLU A 521 26.46 20.62 -5.80
C GLU A 521 26.75 19.95 -7.15
N LYS A 522 26.25 18.72 -7.39
CA LYS A 522 26.48 18.00 -8.64
C LYS A 522 25.75 18.68 -9.81
N MET A 523 26.48 19.03 -10.85
CA MET A 523 25.93 19.65 -12.07
C MET A 523 25.35 18.60 -13.05
N PRO A 524 24.42 18.99 -13.94
CA PRO A 524 23.90 18.09 -14.96
C PRO A 524 24.97 17.69 -15.98
N ARG A 525 24.75 16.55 -16.64
CA ARG A 525 25.65 15.91 -17.59
C ARG A 525 25.11 16.09 -19.03
N LEU A 526 26.03 16.25 -19.99
CA LEU A 526 25.73 16.12 -21.42
C LEU A 526 26.71 15.12 -22.02
N THR A 527 26.17 14.02 -22.51
CA THR A 527 26.91 12.88 -23.06
C THR A 527 26.81 12.88 -24.57
N ILE A 528 27.97 12.88 -25.24
CA ILE A 528 28.08 12.63 -26.67
C ILE A 528 28.26 11.12 -26.85
N ALA A 529 27.41 10.51 -27.67
CA ALA A 529 27.51 9.12 -28.10
C ALA A 529 27.71 9.04 -29.61
N LEU A 530 28.36 7.99 -30.12
CA LEU A 530 28.48 7.76 -31.55
C LEU A 530 27.49 6.67 -32.00
N THR A 531 26.95 6.81 -33.20
CA THR A 531 26.31 5.68 -33.87
C THR A 531 27.37 4.69 -34.35
N GLU A 532 27.00 3.43 -34.56
CA GLU A 532 27.93 2.39 -35.03
C GLU A 532 28.62 2.74 -36.37
N ASP A 533 27.96 3.54 -37.20
CA ASP A 533 28.40 3.98 -38.52
C ASP A 533 28.93 5.43 -38.55
N ALA A 534 29.21 6.03 -37.40
CA ALA A 534 29.63 7.42 -37.29
C ALA A 534 30.93 7.71 -38.05
N LYS A 535 30.94 8.82 -38.79
CA LYS A 535 32.10 9.29 -39.57
C LYS A 535 32.23 10.79 -39.43
N LEU A 536 33.26 11.22 -38.69
CA LEU A 536 33.52 12.62 -38.42
C LEU A 536 34.86 13.06 -38.99
N THR A 537 34.96 14.34 -39.32
CA THR A 537 36.17 14.99 -39.80
C THR A 537 36.62 16.12 -38.87
N VAL A 538 37.90 16.47 -38.93
CA VAL A 538 38.44 17.58 -38.15
C VAL A 538 37.75 18.88 -38.56
N ASN A 539 37.29 19.64 -37.57
CA ASN A 539 36.46 20.84 -37.67
C ASN A 539 34.96 20.63 -37.89
N ASP A 540 34.46 19.40 -37.88
CA ASP A 540 33.01 19.17 -37.80
C ASP A 540 32.47 19.86 -36.54
N GLU A 541 31.46 20.72 -36.71
CA GLU A 541 30.72 21.37 -35.62
C GLU A 541 29.30 20.81 -35.57
N ILE A 542 28.92 20.26 -34.44
CA ILE A 542 27.65 19.59 -34.20
C ILE A 542 26.90 20.31 -33.09
N THR A 543 25.67 20.75 -33.36
CA THR A 543 24.83 21.44 -32.37
C THR A 543 24.00 20.41 -31.61
N LEU A 544 24.21 20.30 -30.30
CA LEU A 544 23.61 19.24 -29.48
C LEU A 544 22.38 19.71 -28.72
N LEU A 545 22.35 21.01 -28.38
CA LEU A 545 21.26 21.64 -27.66
C LEU A 545 21.07 23.08 -28.14
N THR A 546 19.81 23.48 -28.29
CA THR A 546 19.41 24.88 -28.47
C THR A 546 18.34 25.25 -27.45
N ALA A 547 18.41 26.46 -26.89
CA ALA A 547 17.39 27.02 -26.02
C ALA A 547 17.13 28.49 -26.36
N THR A 548 15.86 28.93 -26.32
CA THR A 548 15.52 30.36 -26.46
C THR A 548 16.16 31.21 -25.36
N LYS A 549 16.31 30.64 -24.16
CA LYS A 549 16.95 31.28 -23.01
C LYS A 549 17.54 30.24 -22.06
N LYS A 550 18.66 30.58 -21.42
CA LYS A 550 19.15 29.89 -20.22
C LYS A 550 18.81 30.71 -18.96
N GLN A 551 18.29 30.05 -17.92
CA GLN A 551 18.05 30.68 -16.62
C GLN A 551 19.23 30.43 -15.68
N GLY A 552 19.79 31.52 -15.14
CA GLY A 552 20.90 31.48 -14.20
C GLY A 552 22.26 31.35 -14.90
N ASN A 553 23.25 32.06 -14.37
CA ASN A 553 24.59 32.15 -14.98
C ASN A 553 25.63 31.25 -14.28
N ASP A 554 25.34 30.79 -13.06
CA ASP A 554 26.33 30.16 -12.17
C ASP A 554 26.39 28.62 -12.28
N TRP A 555 25.86 28.05 -13.36
CA TRP A 555 25.85 26.59 -13.60
C TRP A 555 26.18 26.25 -15.05
N GLY A 556 26.62 25.01 -15.29
CA GLY A 556 26.93 24.50 -16.64
C GLY A 556 26.96 22.98 -16.66
N PHE A 557 27.26 22.40 -17.83
CA PHE A 557 27.30 20.95 -18.01
C PHE A 557 28.65 20.33 -17.65
N ARG A 558 28.59 19.12 -17.08
CA ARG A 558 29.68 18.15 -17.16
C ARG A 558 29.59 17.39 -18.48
N PHE A 559 30.64 17.41 -19.30
CA PHE A 559 30.63 16.74 -20.60
C PHE A 559 31.24 15.35 -20.53
N ARG A 560 30.60 14.39 -21.23
CA ARG A 560 31.16 13.06 -21.50
C ARG A 560 31.35 12.86 -22.99
N TYR A 561 32.47 12.23 -23.35
CA TYR A 561 32.93 12.10 -24.73
C TYR A 561 33.13 10.63 -25.12
N PRO A 562 32.86 10.27 -26.39
CA PRO A 562 33.33 9.01 -26.94
C PRO A 562 34.86 9.07 -27.12
N LYS A 563 35.52 7.92 -26.98
CA LYS A 563 37.00 7.82 -27.00
C LYS A 563 37.56 7.72 -28.42
N ASP A 564 36.75 7.87 -29.45
CA ASP A 564 37.17 7.72 -30.84
C ASP A 564 37.73 9.03 -31.43
N TYR A 565 37.45 10.18 -30.82
CA TYR A 565 37.85 11.50 -31.30
C TYR A 565 38.25 12.44 -30.14
N THR A 566 38.96 13.52 -30.46
CA THR A 566 39.16 14.66 -29.54
C THR A 566 38.10 15.72 -29.80
N TRP A 567 37.42 16.15 -28.74
CA TRP A 567 36.29 17.09 -28.78
C TRP A 567 36.56 18.34 -27.96
N VAL A 568 36.11 19.48 -28.49
CA VAL A 568 35.93 20.71 -27.73
C VAL A 568 34.44 21.02 -27.72
N VAL A 569 33.86 21.25 -26.54
CA VAL A 569 32.45 21.63 -26.41
C VAL A 569 32.34 23.05 -25.89
N GLU A 570 31.60 23.88 -26.62
CA GLU A 570 31.37 25.27 -26.33
C GLU A 570 29.91 25.49 -25.91
N GLN A 571 29.72 26.17 -24.79
CA GLN A 571 28.42 26.69 -24.38
C GLN A 571 28.34 28.15 -24.87
N ARG A 572 27.51 28.41 -25.88
CA ARG A 572 27.41 29.71 -26.56
C ARG A 572 26.13 30.41 -26.14
N GLU A 573 26.26 31.61 -25.56
CA GLU A 573 25.14 32.53 -25.31
C GLU A 573 25.20 33.67 -26.34
N ASN A 574 24.15 33.79 -27.13
CA ASN A 574 24.05 34.74 -28.23
C ASN A 574 23.56 36.11 -27.73
N THR A 575 23.79 37.16 -28.51
CA THR A 575 23.37 38.53 -28.15
C THR A 575 21.86 38.70 -28.02
N ASP A 576 21.07 37.80 -28.62
CA ASP A 576 19.61 37.77 -28.51
C ASP A 576 19.11 37.01 -27.25
N GLY A 577 20.02 36.51 -26.42
CA GLY A 577 19.72 35.74 -25.20
C GLY A 577 19.53 34.24 -25.43
N SER A 578 19.60 33.77 -26.68
CA SER A 578 19.55 32.33 -26.98
C SER A 578 20.83 31.61 -26.55
N TYR A 579 20.68 30.34 -26.18
CA TYR A 579 21.76 29.51 -25.67
C TYR A 579 21.90 28.25 -26.51
N SER A 580 23.14 27.81 -26.75
CA SER A 580 23.42 26.58 -27.48
C SER A 580 24.64 25.85 -26.94
N VAL A 581 24.67 24.54 -27.12
CA VAL A 581 25.85 23.71 -26.85
C VAL A 581 26.31 23.10 -28.16
N VAL A 582 27.54 23.40 -28.54
CA VAL A 582 28.14 22.96 -29.82
C VAL A 582 29.41 22.16 -29.55
N ALA A 583 29.47 20.96 -30.09
CA ALA A 583 30.64 20.09 -30.03
C ALA A 583 31.44 20.17 -31.33
N LYS A 584 32.76 20.26 -31.20
CA LYS A 584 33.70 20.35 -32.32
C LYS A 584 34.74 19.25 -32.27
N VAL A 585 34.91 18.53 -33.36
CA VAL A 585 36.00 17.55 -33.50
C VAL A 585 37.29 18.28 -33.85
N THR A 586 38.33 18.13 -33.02
CA THR A 586 39.63 18.81 -33.20
C THR A 586 40.76 17.84 -33.57
N SER A 587 40.59 16.56 -33.29
CA SER A 587 41.48 15.48 -33.75
C SER A 587 40.70 14.19 -33.96
N LEU A 588 41.17 13.35 -34.88
CA LEU A 588 40.68 11.99 -35.09
C LEU A 588 41.33 10.96 -34.14
N ASP A 589 42.32 11.40 -33.36
CA ASP A 589 42.89 10.63 -32.27
C ASP A 589 42.23 11.03 -30.95
N TYR A 590 42.22 10.12 -29.97
CA TYR A 590 41.79 10.41 -28.61
C TYR A 590 42.85 11.17 -27.82
N SER A 591 42.45 12.22 -27.12
CA SER A 591 43.36 13.07 -26.32
C SER A 591 43.53 12.66 -24.86
N GLY A 592 42.77 11.66 -24.37
CA GLY A 592 42.64 11.39 -22.92
C GLY A 592 41.58 12.26 -22.22
N GLN A 593 40.78 13.02 -22.98
CA GLN A 593 39.70 13.82 -22.41
C GLN A 593 38.59 12.97 -21.79
N GLY A 594 38.14 13.35 -20.60
CA GLY A 594 37.04 12.67 -19.92
C GLY A 594 37.43 11.38 -19.17
N GLU A 595 38.73 11.14 -18.92
CA GLU A 595 39.22 10.01 -18.09
C GLU A 595 39.05 10.22 -16.56
N VAL A 596 38.08 11.04 -16.14
CA VAL A 596 37.77 11.18 -14.71
C VAL A 596 36.84 10.03 -14.33
N GLU A 597 37.27 9.17 -13.41
CA GLU A 597 36.40 8.19 -12.77
C GLU A 597 35.25 8.94 -12.09
N ASP A 598 34.01 8.56 -12.41
CA ASP A 598 32.89 9.02 -11.61
C ASP A 598 33.01 8.32 -10.27
N ASP A 599 33.30 9.09 -9.22
CA ASP A 599 33.05 8.69 -7.83
C ASP A 599 31.52 8.51 -7.66
N ASP A 600 30.98 7.42 -8.19
CA ASP A 600 29.59 7.00 -8.06
C ASP A 600 29.61 5.56 -7.55
N ASP A 601 29.65 5.42 -6.23
CA ASP A 601 28.97 4.37 -5.48
C ASP A 601 28.94 4.82 -4.00
N ASP A 602 28.11 5.83 -3.71
CA ASP A 602 27.54 5.93 -2.36
C ASP A 602 26.45 4.87 -2.28
N THR A 603 26.87 3.60 -2.18
CA THR A 603 26.02 2.51 -1.76
C THR A 603 25.60 2.85 -0.36
N GLY A 604 24.44 3.51 -0.25
CA GLY A 604 23.84 3.99 0.99
C GLY A 604 24.09 2.98 2.08
N ASN A 605 25.04 3.32 2.94
CA ASN A 605 25.53 2.45 3.98
C ASN A 605 24.37 2.30 4.95
N LYS A 606 23.56 1.24 4.76
CA LYS A 606 22.59 0.79 5.75
C LYS A 606 23.43 0.57 6.99
N GLY A 607 23.32 1.46 7.96
CA GLY A 607 24.19 1.47 9.13
C GLY A 607 23.97 0.19 9.92
N GLU A 608 24.69 -0.87 9.58
CA GLU A 608 24.86 -2.04 10.41
C GLU A 608 25.63 -1.61 11.65
N TYR A 609 25.00 -1.80 12.81
CA TYR A 609 25.69 -1.83 14.09
C TYR A 609 25.56 -3.25 14.67
N PRO A 610 26.58 -3.71 15.40
CA PRO A 610 27.04 -5.10 15.37
C PRO A 610 26.38 -6.03 16.38
N ASP A 611 25.29 -5.61 17.05
CA ASP A 611 24.64 -6.43 18.06
C ASP A 611 23.12 -6.17 18.10
N ASP A 612 22.39 -6.96 17.33
CA ASP A 612 20.96 -7.19 17.50
C ASP A 612 20.75 -8.46 18.34
N ASP A 613 21.67 -8.79 19.25
CA ASP A 613 21.47 -9.87 20.21
C ASP A 613 20.74 -9.35 21.47
N TRP A 614 19.44 -9.64 21.55
CA TRP A 614 18.59 -9.33 22.70
C TRP A 614 18.37 -10.54 23.62
N THR A 615 19.12 -11.63 23.45
CA THR A 615 18.90 -12.87 24.21
C THR A 615 19.18 -12.68 25.71
N ALA A 616 20.14 -11.83 26.07
CA ALA A 616 20.43 -11.47 27.46
C ALA A 616 19.22 -10.84 28.16
N ASP A 617 18.48 -10.00 27.43
CA ASP A 617 17.33 -9.24 27.92
C ASP A 617 16.07 -10.11 28.08
N MET A 618 16.06 -11.34 27.56
CA MET A 618 14.97 -12.30 27.80
C MET A 618 14.84 -12.73 29.27
N THR A 619 15.88 -12.48 30.07
CA THR A 619 15.92 -12.81 31.51
C THR A 619 16.03 -11.58 32.42
N ASP A 620 16.09 -10.37 31.84
CA ASP A 620 16.09 -9.11 32.58
C ASP A 620 14.64 -8.70 32.85
N ASP A 621 14.33 -8.45 34.12
CA ASP A 621 13.00 -8.02 34.59
C ASP A 621 12.93 -6.51 34.89
N THR A 622 13.96 -5.75 34.50
CA THR A 622 13.99 -4.30 34.64
C THR A 622 12.98 -3.66 33.67
N PRO A 623 12.03 -2.83 34.14
CA PRO A 623 11.05 -2.25 33.22
C PRO A 623 11.65 -1.22 32.25
N LEU A 624 11.12 -1.12 31.02
CA LEU A 624 11.61 -0.20 29.98
C LEU A 624 11.75 1.25 30.49
N ARG A 625 10.76 1.73 31.24
CA ARG A 625 10.72 3.07 31.83
C ARG A 625 11.92 3.37 32.72
N THR A 626 12.50 2.36 33.37
CA THR A 626 13.65 2.53 34.26
C THR A 626 14.88 2.97 33.47
N TYR A 627 15.16 2.33 32.33
CA TYR A 627 16.25 2.71 31.46
C TYR A 627 15.98 4.03 30.73
N ALA A 628 14.76 4.22 30.23
CA ALA A 628 14.36 5.49 29.60
C ALA A 628 14.53 6.69 30.55
N GLN A 629 14.14 6.56 31.82
CA GLN A 629 14.33 7.59 32.84
C GLN A 629 15.80 7.91 33.10
N LYS A 630 16.69 6.90 33.17
CA LYS A 630 18.15 7.13 33.31
C LYS A 630 18.72 7.96 32.16
N LEU A 631 18.16 7.80 30.97
CA LEU A 631 18.54 8.48 29.75
C LEU A 631 17.86 9.85 29.57
N GLY A 632 16.97 10.26 30.47
CA GLY A 632 16.17 11.49 30.32
C GLY A 632 15.18 11.42 29.14
N LYS A 633 14.71 10.21 28.80
CA LYS A 633 13.87 9.90 27.64
C LYS A 633 12.51 9.37 28.10
N ASN A 634 11.49 9.54 27.25
CA ASN A 634 10.17 8.98 27.48
C ASN A 634 9.90 7.80 26.54
N ILE A 635 9.49 6.68 27.13
CA ILE A 635 8.98 5.51 26.42
C ILE A 635 7.51 5.34 26.80
N GLY A 636 6.63 5.32 25.81
CA GLY A 636 5.21 5.41 26.05
C GLY A 636 4.33 4.47 25.26
N MET A 637 3.03 4.61 25.51
CA MET A 637 2.03 3.60 25.23
C MET A 637 0.63 4.22 25.06
N ALA A 638 -0.11 3.77 24.05
CA ALA A 638 -1.55 4.04 23.95
C ALA A 638 -2.38 3.12 24.86
N VAL A 639 -3.29 3.73 25.63
CA VAL A 639 -4.19 3.07 26.59
C VAL A 639 -5.64 3.19 26.10
N ALA A 640 -6.39 2.09 26.19
CA ALA A 640 -7.74 1.94 25.63
C ALA A 640 -8.74 1.50 26.71
N SER A 641 -9.31 2.47 27.42
CA SER A 641 -10.30 2.26 28.50
C SER A 641 -11.58 1.55 28.04
N TYR A 642 -11.87 1.60 26.74
CA TYR A 642 -13.01 0.92 26.13
C TYR A 642 -12.74 -0.55 25.78
N ARG A 643 -11.47 -1.01 25.83
CA ARG A 643 -11.10 -2.41 25.55
C ARG A 643 -10.78 -3.21 26.80
N TYR A 644 -10.17 -2.60 27.82
CA TYR A 644 -9.77 -3.29 29.03
C TYR A 644 -9.95 -2.43 30.29
N ASP A 645 -9.99 -3.10 31.44
CA ASP A 645 -10.30 -2.49 32.74
C ASP A 645 -9.08 -1.73 33.31
N CYS A 646 -9.08 -0.41 33.16
CA CYS A 646 -8.06 0.49 33.70
C CYS A 646 -7.93 0.46 35.24
N SER A 647 -8.86 -0.14 35.98
CA SER A 647 -8.78 -0.25 37.43
C SER A 647 -7.82 -1.33 37.94
N ARG A 648 -7.36 -2.23 37.06
CA ARG A 648 -6.54 -3.37 37.46
C ARG A 648 -5.06 -3.03 37.53
N ASP A 649 -4.37 -3.58 38.54
CA ASP A 649 -2.91 -3.50 38.68
C ASP A 649 -2.17 -4.57 37.84
N ASP A 650 -2.92 -5.53 37.27
CA ASP A 650 -2.45 -6.56 36.34
C ASP A 650 -3.10 -6.38 34.95
N GLY A 651 -2.82 -7.31 34.02
CA GLY A 651 -3.31 -7.22 32.65
C GLY A 651 -2.69 -6.06 31.87
N GLU A 652 -3.43 -5.54 30.90
CA GLU A 652 -3.01 -4.46 30.00
C GLU A 652 -2.66 -3.16 30.76
N ALA A 653 -3.54 -2.70 31.65
CA ALA A 653 -3.33 -1.47 32.42
C ALA A 653 -2.16 -1.59 33.41
N GLY A 654 -1.99 -2.75 34.04
CA GLY A 654 -0.84 -3.05 34.88
C GLY A 654 0.47 -3.05 34.10
N LEU A 655 0.50 -3.71 32.94
CA LEU A 655 1.65 -3.76 32.05
C LEU A 655 2.03 -2.35 31.55
N ALA A 656 1.04 -1.55 31.15
CA ALA A 656 1.24 -0.14 30.77
C ALA A 656 1.93 0.65 31.90
N GLY A 657 1.45 0.48 33.14
CA GLY A 657 1.99 1.15 34.31
C GLY A 657 3.41 0.73 34.70
N MET A 658 3.71 -0.56 34.58
CA MET A 658 5.03 -1.11 34.92
C MET A 658 6.09 -0.71 33.90
N GLU A 659 5.78 -0.79 32.60
CA GLU A 659 6.78 -0.69 31.53
C GLU A 659 7.01 0.74 31.04
N PHE A 660 6.03 1.63 31.10
CA PHE A 660 6.09 2.92 30.39
C PHE A 660 6.07 4.13 31.35
N ASN A 661 6.63 5.27 30.93
CA ASN A 661 6.64 6.50 31.73
C ASN A 661 5.76 7.64 31.16
N ILE A 662 5.20 7.45 29.97
CA ILE A 662 4.20 8.35 29.38
C ILE A 662 3.08 7.52 28.74
N ILE A 663 1.83 7.96 28.89
CA ILE A 663 0.68 7.31 28.25
C ILE A 663 -0.18 8.30 27.47
N VAL A 664 -0.93 7.77 26.50
CA VAL A 664 -1.89 8.51 25.67
C VAL A 664 -3.20 7.72 25.59
N GLY A 665 -4.35 8.38 25.60
CA GLY A 665 -5.63 7.71 25.32
C GLY A 665 -5.76 7.42 23.81
N GLU A 666 -6.04 6.17 23.43
CA GLU A 666 -6.20 5.77 22.03
C GLU A 666 -7.39 6.50 21.37
N ASN A 667 -8.47 6.71 22.13
CA ASN A 667 -9.69 7.38 21.65
C ASN A 667 -10.30 8.36 22.67
N GLU A 668 -9.90 8.28 23.92
CA GLU A 668 -10.57 8.87 25.08
C GLU A 668 -10.57 10.39 25.10
N MET A 669 -9.62 11.01 24.40
CA MET A 669 -9.45 12.47 24.33
C MET A 669 -9.73 13.05 22.94
N LYS A 670 -10.30 12.25 22.03
CA LYS A 670 -10.74 12.73 20.71
C LYS A 670 -12.02 13.55 20.84
N PHE A 671 -12.34 14.32 19.79
CA PHE A 671 -13.43 15.30 19.84
C PHE A 671 -14.78 14.64 20.14
N ASP A 672 -15.16 13.58 19.43
CA ASP A 672 -16.43 12.89 19.64
C ASP A 672 -16.57 12.24 21.03
N ALA A 673 -15.47 11.77 21.61
CA ALA A 673 -15.41 11.19 22.94
C ALA A 673 -15.62 12.25 24.02
N THR A 674 -14.97 13.41 23.86
CA THR A 674 -14.97 14.49 24.86
C THR A 674 -16.13 15.46 24.74
N GLU A 675 -16.72 15.63 23.56
CA GLU A 675 -17.89 16.50 23.31
C GLU A 675 -18.94 15.79 22.41
N PRO A 676 -19.59 14.72 22.92
CA PRO A 676 -20.54 13.91 22.13
C PRO A 676 -21.80 14.67 21.69
N SER A 677 -22.13 15.77 22.36
CA SER A 677 -23.15 16.74 21.93
C SER A 677 -22.70 18.16 22.24
N GLN A 678 -23.11 19.12 21.40
CA GLN A 678 -22.61 20.50 21.45
C GLN A 678 -22.73 21.10 22.87
N GLY A 679 -21.59 21.49 23.45
CA GLY A 679 -21.52 22.09 24.78
C GLY A 679 -21.66 21.13 25.97
N ASN A 680 -21.88 19.83 25.74
CA ASN A 680 -21.95 18.82 26.80
C ASN A 680 -20.73 17.92 26.75
N PHE A 681 -19.78 18.18 27.65
CA PHE A 681 -18.51 17.46 27.71
C PHE A 681 -18.61 16.16 28.52
N ASN A 682 -17.89 15.13 28.07
CA ASN A 682 -17.75 13.85 28.75
C ASN A 682 -16.27 13.53 28.95
N TYR A 683 -15.82 13.50 30.21
CA TYR A 683 -14.43 13.24 30.57
C TYR A 683 -14.19 11.83 31.11
N GLY A 684 -15.21 10.95 31.16
CA GLY A 684 -15.09 9.67 31.87
C GLY A 684 -13.98 8.76 31.33
N GLY A 685 -13.84 8.65 30.00
CA GLY A 685 -12.76 7.88 29.38
C GLY A 685 -11.38 8.51 29.61
N SER A 686 -11.26 9.82 29.41
CA SER A 686 -10.01 10.53 29.61
C SER A 686 -9.57 10.55 31.07
N ASP A 687 -10.51 10.64 32.02
CA ASP A 687 -10.25 10.52 33.45
C ASP A 687 -9.77 9.12 33.83
N ALA A 688 -10.24 8.06 33.16
CA ALA A 688 -9.71 6.71 33.35
C ALA A 688 -8.23 6.61 32.93
N VAL A 689 -7.85 7.26 31.82
CA VAL A 689 -6.44 7.36 31.41
C VAL A 689 -5.62 8.14 32.45
N MET A 690 -6.11 9.31 32.87
CA MET A 690 -5.45 10.11 33.92
C MET A 690 -5.29 9.32 35.22
N TRP A 691 -6.25 8.46 35.55
CA TRP A 691 -6.19 7.64 36.76
C TRP A 691 -5.08 6.57 36.68
N VAL A 692 -4.89 5.93 35.52
CA VAL A 692 -3.75 5.01 35.30
C VAL A 692 -2.44 5.78 35.48
N ALA A 693 -2.34 6.96 34.88
CA ALA A 693 -1.14 7.80 34.98
C ALA A 693 -0.83 8.21 36.43
N ASP A 694 -1.83 8.67 37.18
CA ASP A 694 -1.67 9.06 38.59
C ASP A 694 -1.22 7.86 39.46
N ARG A 695 -1.75 6.66 39.17
CA ARG A 695 -1.44 5.45 39.94
C ARG A 695 0.00 4.98 39.73
N PHE A 696 0.52 5.14 38.52
CA PHE A 696 1.85 4.66 38.13
C PHE A 696 2.88 5.77 37.95
N ASP A 697 2.58 7.00 38.35
CA ASP A 697 3.46 8.17 38.23
C ASP A 697 3.96 8.33 36.78
N GLN A 698 3.01 8.38 35.84
CA GLN A 698 3.28 8.54 34.41
C GLN A 698 2.88 9.93 33.94
N GLU A 699 3.61 10.44 32.96
CA GLU A 699 3.21 11.63 32.22
C GLU A 699 2.04 11.29 31.27
N VAL A 700 1.23 12.28 30.90
CA VAL A 700 0.14 12.08 29.94
C VAL A 700 0.32 12.98 28.72
N ARG A 701 0.09 12.38 27.57
CA ARG A 701 -0.05 13.06 26.29
C ARG A 701 -1.51 13.08 25.87
N GLY A 702 -2.03 14.26 25.54
CA GLY A 702 -3.38 14.45 25.06
C GLY A 702 -3.50 14.28 23.55
N HIS A 703 -4.46 13.49 23.09
CA HIS A 703 -4.69 13.19 21.67
C HIS A 703 -6.20 13.07 21.39
N THR A 704 -6.82 13.95 20.60
CA THR A 704 -6.32 15.17 19.96
C THR A 704 -7.43 16.22 19.85
N LEU A 705 -7.07 17.50 19.77
CA LEU A 705 -8.01 18.62 19.83
C LEU A 705 -8.68 18.96 18.48
N ALA A 706 -7.95 18.85 17.37
CA ALA A 706 -8.47 19.15 16.03
C ALA A 706 -8.05 18.06 15.05
N TRP A 707 -9.03 17.27 14.60
CA TRP A 707 -8.83 16.21 13.62
C TRP A 707 -9.98 16.18 12.62
N HIS A 708 -9.78 15.48 11.52
CA HIS A 708 -10.78 15.30 10.47
C HIS A 708 -11.60 14.01 10.65
N GLN A 709 -11.17 13.12 11.55
CA GLN A 709 -11.90 11.92 11.97
C GLN A 709 -12.36 12.03 13.41
N GLN A 710 -13.30 11.16 13.79
CA GLN A 710 -13.89 11.14 15.13
C GLN A 710 -14.38 12.53 15.57
N VAL A 711 -14.97 13.23 14.58
CA VAL A 711 -15.68 14.49 14.75
C VAL A 711 -17.13 14.13 15.11
N PRO A 712 -17.72 14.74 16.14
CA PRO A 712 -19.06 14.35 16.56
C PRO A 712 -20.09 14.69 15.49
N THR A 713 -21.12 13.85 15.37
CA THR A 713 -22.12 13.95 14.29
C THR A 713 -22.96 15.22 14.35
N TRP A 714 -23.03 15.89 15.51
CA TRP A 714 -23.67 17.20 15.62
C TRP A 714 -22.90 18.32 14.92
N LEU A 715 -21.60 18.11 14.65
CA LEU A 715 -20.73 19.02 13.92
C LEU A 715 -20.61 18.61 12.45
N SER A 716 -20.28 17.34 12.18
CA SER A 716 -20.15 16.79 10.82
C SER A 716 -20.37 15.29 10.81
N LYS A 717 -21.17 14.77 9.87
CA LYS A 717 -21.44 13.31 9.79
C LYS A 717 -20.23 12.49 9.38
N ASP A 718 -19.34 13.05 8.58
CA ASP A 718 -18.17 12.38 8.01
C ASP A 718 -16.85 13.13 8.26
N GLY A 719 -16.89 14.13 9.15
CA GLY A 719 -15.75 15.01 9.46
C GLY A 719 -15.35 15.97 8.33
N LYS A 720 -16.06 15.96 7.19
CA LYS A 720 -15.74 16.74 5.99
C LYS A 720 -16.84 17.70 5.60
N LYS A 721 -18.10 17.27 5.66
CA LYS A 721 -19.25 18.07 5.24
C LYS A 721 -19.70 19.02 6.33
N ASN A 722 -20.09 20.22 5.93
CA ASN A 722 -20.84 21.13 6.78
C ASN A 722 -22.35 20.88 6.64
N ASP A 723 -22.81 19.75 7.19
CA ASP A 723 -24.22 19.32 7.10
C ASP A 723 -25.21 20.30 7.77
N HIS A 724 -24.71 21.15 8.67
CA HIS A 724 -25.50 22.06 9.49
C HIS A 724 -25.36 23.54 9.09
N ASN A 725 -24.68 23.83 7.98
CA ASN A 725 -24.48 25.18 7.42
C ASN A 725 -23.84 26.19 8.39
N PHE A 726 -22.92 25.74 9.26
CA PHE A 726 -22.16 26.64 10.12
C PHE A 726 -21.35 27.63 9.28
N THR A 727 -21.34 28.89 9.69
CA THR A 727 -20.44 29.90 9.16
C THR A 727 -19.00 29.62 9.60
N LYS A 728 -18.01 30.16 8.88
CA LYS A 728 -16.61 30.13 9.29
C LYS A 728 -16.41 30.58 10.74
N ARG A 729 -17.13 31.64 11.16
CA ARG A 729 -17.03 32.17 12.52
C ARG A 729 -17.57 31.19 13.57
N GLU A 730 -18.71 30.57 13.31
CA GLU A 730 -19.29 29.57 14.21
C GLU A 730 -18.39 28.35 14.35
N LEU A 731 -17.77 27.88 13.25
CA LEU A 731 -16.81 26.77 13.32
C LEU A 731 -15.56 27.12 14.16
N LEU A 732 -15.04 28.35 14.03
CA LEU A 732 -13.97 28.85 14.90
C LEU A 732 -14.41 28.90 16.37
N ASP A 733 -15.62 29.38 16.66
CA ASP A 733 -16.15 29.45 18.02
C ASP A 733 -16.39 28.06 18.62
N ILE A 734 -16.83 27.09 17.81
CA ILE A 734 -16.97 25.67 18.20
C ILE A 734 -15.60 25.09 18.56
N LEU A 735 -14.61 25.22 17.67
CA LEU A 735 -13.27 24.69 17.92
C LEU A 735 -12.62 25.35 19.14
N LYS A 736 -12.81 26.67 19.31
CA LYS A 736 -12.36 27.40 20.48
C LYS A 736 -13.01 26.87 21.76
N ASN A 737 -14.33 26.72 21.79
CA ASN A 737 -15.05 26.21 22.94
C ASN A 737 -14.53 24.81 23.32
N HIS A 738 -14.37 23.93 22.34
CA HIS A 738 -13.82 22.60 22.55
C HIS A 738 -12.44 22.64 23.22
N ILE A 739 -11.49 23.37 22.62
CA ILE A 739 -10.11 23.46 23.12
C ILE A 739 -10.06 24.03 24.54
N PHE A 740 -10.78 25.12 24.83
CA PHE A 740 -10.75 25.73 26.16
C PHE A 740 -11.34 24.81 27.24
N ASN A 741 -12.37 24.02 26.93
CA ASN A 741 -12.94 23.08 27.89
C ASN A 741 -12.04 21.87 28.09
N VAL A 742 -11.58 21.22 27.01
CA VAL A 742 -10.76 20.00 27.10
C VAL A 742 -9.37 20.28 27.68
N VAL A 743 -8.63 21.23 27.10
CA VAL A 743 -7.30 21.59 27.62
C VAL A 743 -7.40 22.23 29.00
N GLY A 744 -8.41 23.09 29.22
CA GLY A 744 -8.63 23.74 30.51
C GLY A 744 -8.95 22.76 31.64
N ASN A 745 -9.68 21.68 31.35
CA ASN A 745 -10.02 20.63 32.33
C ASN A 745 -8.77 19.91 32.86
N TYR A 746 -7.75 19.74 32.01
CA TYR A 746 -6.51 19.03 32.34
C TYR A 746 -5.29 19.94 32.53
N LYS A 747 -5.52 21.24 32.75
CA LYS A 747 -4.46 22.25 32.88
C LYS A 747 -3.44 21.86 33.94
N GLY A 748 -2.16 21.86 33.55
CA GLY A 748 -1.02 21.51 34.40
C GLY A 748 -0.88 20.01 34.70
N ARG A 749 -1.72 19.16 34.11
CA ARG A 749 -1.68 17.69 34.29
C ARG A 749 -1.28 16.93 33.02
N ILE A 750 -1.50 17.52 31.84
CA ILE A 750 -1.06 16.95 30.57
C ILE A 750 0.26 17.60 30.17
N ARG A 751 1.25 16.76 29.89
CA ARG A 751 2.60 17.18 29.51
C ARG A 751 2.61 17.80 28.12
N GLU A 752 1.95 17.14 27.17
CA GLU A 752 1.97 17.51 25.76
C GLU A 752 0.66 17.18 25.04
N TRP A 753 0.29 17.99 24.05
CA TRP A 753 -0.95 17.88 23.29
C TRP A 753 -0.68 17.77 21.79
N ASP A 754 -1.38 16.84 21.15
CA ASP A 754 -1.71 16.97 19.73
C ASP A 754 -2.80 18.01 19.55
N VAL A 755 -2.38 19.20 19.15
CA VAL A 755 -3.29 20.30 18.85
C VAL A 755 -4.02 20.06 17.54
N CYS A 756 -3.28 19.63 16.51
CA CYS A 756 -3.83 19.30 15.20
C CYS A 756 -3.25 17.96 14.75
N ASN A 757 -4.12 17.04 14.35
CA ASN A 757 -3.74 15.73 13.84
C ASN A 757 -4.06 15.61 12.35
N GLU A 758 -3.15 15.02 11.58
CA GLU A 758 -3.33 14.60 10.18
C GLU A 758 -4.00 15.65 9.29
N VAL A 759 -3.43 16.86 9.26
CA VAL A 759 -4.02 17.97 8.51
C VAL A 759 -3.64 17.93 7.03
N LEU A 760 -2.62 17.17 6.66
CA LEU A 760 -2.17 17.06 5.28
C LEU A 760 -2.98 16.03 4.49
N ASP A 761 -3.26 16.38 3.24
CA ASP A 761 -3.74 15.42 2.23
C ASP A 761 -2.67 14.36 1.98
N ASP A 762 -3.05 13.14 1.61
CA ASP A 762 -2.05 12.13 1.32
C ASP A 762 -1.34 12.38 -0.02
N ASP A 763 -2.02 13.00 -0.99
CA ASP A 763 -1.40 13.45 -2.23
C ASP A 763 -0.75 14.83 -2.03
N GLN A 764 0.56 14.82 -1.80
CA GLN A 764 1.41 16.01 -1.72
C GLN A 764 2.26 16.24 -2.96
N SER A 765 1.85 15.70 -4.12
CA SER A 765 2.58 15.89 -5.38
C SER A 765 2.79 17.36 -5.78
N ILE A 766 2.03 18.30 -5.22
CA ILE A 766 2.23 19.74 -5.40
C ILE A 766 3.66 20.19 -5.03
N VAL A 767 4.31 19.51 -4.08
CA VAL A 767 5.69 19.82 -3.65
C VAL A 767 6.71 19.64 -4.76
N ARG A 768 6.42 18.77 -5.75
CA ARG A 768 7.29 18.58 -6.91
C ARG A 768 7.40 19.83 -7.79
N THR A 769 6.36 20.66 -7.82
CA THR A 769 6.32 21.88 -8.65
C THR A 769 6.46 23.16 -7.83
N ASP A 770 6.10 23.11 -6.55
CA ASP A 770 6.26 24.20 -5.59
C ASP A 770 6.89 23.65 -4.29
N PRO A 771 8.22 23.76 -4.14
CA PRO A 771 8.95 23.11 -3.06
C PRO A 771 8.64 23.67 -1.67
N ASP A 772 7.94 24.81 -1.57
CA ASP A 772 7.48 25.40 -0.30
C ASP A 772 5.98 25.17 -0.04
N ALA A 773 5.27 24.53 -0.98
CA ALA A 773 3.85 24.25 -0.82
C ALA A 773 3.56 23.06 0.10
N TYR A 774 2.29 22.98 0.49
CA TYR A 774 1.64 21.83 1.09
C TYR A 774 0.14 21.90 0.75
N LYS A 775 -0.53 20.76 0.80
CA LYS A 775 -1.98 20.65 0.56
C LYS A 775 -2.68 20.16 1.81
N LEU A 776 -3.62 20.94 2.34
CA LEU A 776 -4.45 20.47 3.45
C LEU A 776 -5.49 19.46 2.97
N ARG A 777 -5.77 18.44 3.79
CA ARG A 777 -6.83 17.47 3.49
C ARG A 777 -8.21 18.11 3.62
N PRO A 778 -9.18 17.70 2.78
CA PRO A 778 -10.57 18.08 2.98
C PRO A 778 -11.08 17.65 4.36
N SER A 779 -11.58 18.62 5.12
CA SER A 779 -12.18 18.46 6.45
C SER A 779 -13.15 19.61 6.72
N ILE A 780 -14.06 19.44 7.69
CA ILE A 780 -14.95 20.51 8.16
C ILE A 780 -14.15 21.78 8.52
N TRP A 781 -12.92 21.62 9.02
CA TRP A 781 -12.02 22.71 9.39
C TRP A 781 -11.37 23.35 8.16
N ALA A 782 -10.57 22.58 7.41
CA ALA A 782 -9.78 23.11 6.30
C ALA A 782 -10.65 23.67 5.17
N THR A 783 -11.76 23.01 4.85
CA THR A 783 -12.62 23.38 3.72
C THR A 783 -13.42 24.65 3.98
N TYR A 784 -13.84 24.91 5.23
CA TYR A 784 -14.74 26.03 5.55
C TYR A 784 -14.07 27.17 6.34
N ILE A 785 -12.92 26.91 6.98
CA ILE A 785 -12.12 27.93 7.69
C ILE A 785 -10.88 28.31 6.88
N GLY A 786 -10.21 27.34 6.26
CA GLY A 786 -8.84 27.48 5.73
C GLY A 786 -7.78 27.31 6.83
N GLU A 787 -6.50 27.57 6.52
CA GLU A 787 -5.37 27.30 7.43
C GLU A 787 -5.47 27.95 8.82
N GLU A 788 -6.26 29.03 8.94
CA GLU A 788 -6.52 29.76 10.19
C GLU A 788 -7.02 28.86 11.34
N PHE A 789 -7.65 27.71 11.06
CA PHE A 789 -8.06 26.80 12.13
C PHE A 789 -6.85 26.22 12.88
N ILE A 790 -5.75 25.94 12.17
CA ILE A 790 -4.51 25.42 12.77
C ILE A 790 -3.91 26.50 13.66
N ASP A 791 -3.75 27.71 13.12
CA ASP A 791 -3.16 28.85 13.82
C ASP A 791 -3.94 29.16 15.12
N SER A 792 -5.26 29.19 15.00
CA SER A 792 -6.16 29.47 16.12
C SER A 792 -6.11 28.37 17.17
N ALA A 793 -6.07 27.10 16.76
CA ALA A 793 -6.01 25.97 17.68
C ALA A 793 -4.75 26.02 18.55
N PHE A 794 -3.58 26.29 17.97
CA PHE A 794 -2.34 26.46 18.74
C PHE A 794 -2.41 27.64 19.72
N VAL A 795 -2.93 28.79 19.27
CA VAL A 795 -3.11 29.96 20.14
C VAL A 795 -4.04 29.65 21.32
N TRP A 796 -5.16 28.98 21.08
CA TRP A 796 -6.14 28.67 22.13
C TRP A 796 -5.65 27.58 23.08
N ALA A 797 -4.96 26.55 22.58
CA ALA A 797 -4.36 25.51 23.41
C ALA A 797 -3.33 26.14 24.38
N HIS A 798 -2.46 27.02 23.88
CA HIS A 798 -1.49 27.73 24.72
C HIS A 798 -2.15 28.68 25.72
N GLN A 799 -3.25 29.34 25.35
CA GLN A 799 -4.01 30.20 26.26
C GLN A 799 -4.69 29.41 27.38
N ALA A 800 -5.22 28.21 27.07
CA ALA A 800 -5.83 27.33 28.05
C ALA A 800 -4.79 26.78 29.03
N ASP A 801 -3.67 26.26 28.52
CA ASP A 801 -2.54 25.78 29.31
C ASP A 801 -1.18 26.20 28.72
N PRO A 802 -0.55 27.26 29.26
CA PRO A 802 0.77 27.70 28.81
C PRO A 802 1.93 26.75 29.16
N GLN A 803 1.71 25.75 30.01
CA GLN A 803 2.76 24.82 30.46
C GLN A 803 2.85 23.57 29.59
N ALA A 804 1.74 23.17 28.96
CA ALA A 804 1.70 22.01 28.07
C ALA A 804 2.51 22.27 26.79
N LYS A 805 3.23 21.25 26.33
CA LYS A 805 3.96 21.27 25.05
C LYS A 805 3.01 21.00 23.89
N LEU A 806 3.08 21.83 22.85
CA LEU A 806 2.10 21.78 21.76
C LEU A 806 2.72 21.21 20.48
N TYR A 807 2.11 20.14 19.98
CA TYR A 807 2.55 19.41 18.80
C TYR A 807 1.47 19.41 17.70
N ILE A 808 1.95 19.37 16.46
CA ILE A 808 1.18 18.90 15.31
C ILE A 808 1.62 17.47 15.02
N ASN A 809 0.73 16.57 14.61
CA ASN A 809 1.04 15.13 14.45
C ASN A 809 0.54 14.61 13.09
N GLU A 810 1.34 13.77 12.42
CA GLU A 810 1.07 13.32 11.05
C GLU A 810 1.68 11.93 10.77
N TYR A 811 0.98 11.11 9.97
CA TYR A 811 1.53 9.86 9.40
C TYR A 811 2.06 10.05 7.99
N GLY A 812 2.94 9.14 7.57
CA GLY A 812 3.48 9.11 6.20
C GLY A 812 4.46 10.25 5.94
N ALA A 813 4.97 10.87 7.00
CA ALA A 813 5.93 11.96 6.99
C ALA A 813 7.27 11.58 7.68
N GLU A 814 7.52 10.29 7.89
CA GLU A 814 8.62 9.75 8.69
C GLU A 814 9.97 9.81 7.98
N PHE A 815 9.99 9.46 6.69
CA PHE A 815 11.22 9.29 5.93
C PHE A 815 11.49 10.48 5.01
N MET A 816 12.64 11.14 5.18
CA MET A 816 13.05 12.26 4.33
C MET A 816 13.11 11.86 2.85
N GLY A 817 12.71 12.78 1.97
CA GLY A 817 12.68 12.55 0.52
C GLY A 817 11.33 12.10 -0.04
N GLY A 818 10.32 11.95 0.82
CA GLY A 818 8.91 11.80 0.40
C GLY A 818 8.20 13.15 0.28
N THR A 819 7.25 13.27 -0.66
CA THR A 819 6.48 14.51 -0.85
C THR A 819 5.69 14.92 0.39
N LYS A 820 5.11 13.96 1.12
CA LYS A 820 4.38 14.24 2.36
C LYS A 820 5.29 14.68 3.50
N THR A 821 6.48 14.07 3.61
CA THR A 821 7.54 14.50 4.53
C THR A 821 7.99 15.94 4.26
N GLU A 822 8.15 16.33 2.99
CA GLU A 822 8.49 17.72 2.64
C GLU A 822 7.35 18.70 2.90
N ALA A 823 6.11 18.36 2.53
CA ALA A 823 4.93 19.18 2.82
C ALA A 823 4.76 19.42 4.33
N TYR A 824 5.03 18.41 5.15
CA TYR A 824 4.97 18.52 6.60
C TYR A 824 6.04 19.44 7.16
N PHE A 825 7.27 19.35 6.65
CA PHE A 825 8.33 20.30 7.01
C PHE A 825 7.99 21.73 6.58
N ASN A 826 7.40 21.92 5.39
CA ASN A 826 6.95 23.23 4.91
C ASN A 826 5.87 23.84 5.79
N LEU A 827 4.87 23.04 6.17
CA LEU A 827 3.81 23.45 7.09
C LEU A 827 4.39 23.94 8.42
N VAL A 828 5.36 23.21 8.97
CA VAL A 828 5.98 23.52 10.27
C VAL A 828 6.90 24.74 10.19
N LYS A 829 7.70 24.89 9.12
CA LYS A 829 8.45 26.13 8.83
C LYS A 829 7.51 27.33 8.85
N ARG A 830 6.35 27.22 8.19
CA ARG A 830 5.33 28.27 8.13
C ARG A 830 4.76 28.58 9.51
N LEU A 831 4.40 27.56 10.32
CA LEU A 831 3.92 27.75 11.69
C LEU A 831 4.95 28.48 12.57
N LYS A 832 6.23 28.07 12.51
CA LYS A 832 7.34 28.71 13.23
C LYS A 832 7.57 30.14 12.76
N ALA A 833 7.56 30.40 11.45
CA ALA A 833 7.71 31.74 10.87
C ALA A 833 6.58 32.69 11.32
N SER A 834 5.36 32.16 11.47
CA SER A 834 4.20 32.88 12.03
C SER A 834 4.26 33.09 13.55
N LYS A 835 5.31 32.61 14.24
CA LYS A 835 5.51 32.73 15.70
C LYS A 835 4.36 32.14 16.52
N LEU A 836 3.75 31.07 16.03
CA LEU A 836 2.72 30.34 16.77
C LEU A 836 3.37 29.55 17.92
N PRO A 837 2.63 29.28 19.02
CA PRO A 837 3.15 28.54 20.17
C PRO A 837 3.19 27.03 19.86
N ILE A 838 4.09 26.63 18.96
CA ILE A 838 4.38 25.23 18.62
C ILE A 838 5.74 24.87 19.22
N ASP A 839 5.81 23.72 19.90
CA ASP A 839 7.05 23.20 20.51
C ASP A 839 7.70 22.11 19.66
N GLY A 840 6.91 21.40 18.84
CA GLY A 840 7.44 20.34 18.00
C GLY A 840 6.42 19.68 17.09
N VAL A 841 6.87 18.57 16.51
CA VAL A 841 6.13 17.73 15.55
C VAL A 841 6.10 16.28 16.01
N GLY A 842 5.04 15.56 15.65
CA GLY A 842 4.87 14.14 15.89
C GLY A 842 4.92 13.34 14.59
N LEU A 843 5.74 12.29 14.57
CA LEU A 843 5.78 11.28 13.52
C LEU A 843 5.08 10.03 14.04
N GLN A 844 3.93 9.68 13.45
CA GLN A 844 3.14 8.54 13.92
C GLN A 844 3.93 7.23 13.82
N CYS A 845 4.65 7.00 12.72
CA CYS A 845 5.44 5.78 12.50
C CYS A 845 4.62 4.49 12.50
N HIS A 846 3.48 4.50 11.81
CA HIS A 846 2.74 3.29 11.47
C HIS A 846 3.41 2.57 10.30
N LEU A 847 4.21 1.56 10.57
CA LEU A 847 5.06 0.89 9.59
C LEU A 847 4.65 -0.56 9.34
N THR A 848 5.14 -1.13 8.26
CA THR A 848 5.12 -2.56 7.96
C THR A 848 6.56 -3.04 7.81
N THR A 849 6.88 -4.26 8.25
CA THR A 849 8.25 -4.80 8.14
C THR A 849 8.76 -4.69 6.69
N GLY A 850 9.96 -4.14 6.52
CA GLY A 850 10.57 -3.85 5.22
C GLY A 850 10.48 -2.38 4.80
N GLU A 851 9.65 -1.55 5.45
CA GLU A 851 9.50 -0.12 5.13
C GLU A 851 10.53 0.78 5.82
N LEU A 852 11.19 0.32 6.90
CA LEU A 852 12.07 1.16 7.70
C LEU A 852 13.33 1.60 6.94
N ASP A 853 13.49 2.92 6.78
CA ASP A 853 14.77 3.55 6.41
C ASP A 853 15.28 4.41 7.58
N THR A 854 16.20 3.86 8.37
CA THR A 854 16.76 4.53 9.55
C THR A 854 17.50 5.82 9.22
N LEU A 855 18.18 5.86 8.06
CA LEU A 855 18.96 7.03 7.66
C LEU A 855 18.02 8.18 7.30
N LYS A 856 16.98 7.91 6.50
CA LYS A 856 15.96 8.90 6.15
C LYS A 856 15.15 9.36 7.36
N LEU A 857 14.84 8.45 8.29
CA LEU A 857 14.18 8.81 9.56
C LEU A 857 15.07 9.72 10.42
N GLU A 858 16.33 9.35 10.63
CA GLU A 858 17.27 10.14 11.44
C GLU A 858 17.52 11.53 10.82
N LYS A 859 17.74 11.60 9.50
CA LYS A 859 17.87 12.88 8.78
C LYS A 859 16.63 13.75 8.95
N ASN A 860 15.43 13.16 8.84
CA ASN A 860 14.17 13.88 9.02
C ASN A 860 14.00 14.42 10.46
N ILE A 861 14.31 13.61 11.47
CA ILE A 861 14.29 14.05 12.87
C ILE A 861 15.27 15.21 13.07
N ARG A 862 16.51 15.09 12.58
CA ARG A 862 17.56 16.11 12.76
C ARG A 862 17.19 17.46 12.15
N ARG A 863 16.60 17.50 10.94
CA ARG A 863 16.26 18.80 10.30
C ARG A 863 15.22 19.63 11.06
N TYR A 864 14.39 19.02 11.91
CA TYR A 864 13.51 19.78 12.79
C TYR A 864 14.29 20.51 13.90
N ALA A 865 15.44 19.98 14.34
CA ALA A 865 16.32 20.68 15.27
C ALA A 865 16.89 21.96 14.65
N ASP A 866 17.17 21.97 13.33
CA ASP A 866 17.70 23.14 12.62
C ASP A 866 16.74 24.34 12.62
N ILE A 867 15.44 24.09 12.83
CA ILE A 867 14.40 25.11 12.98
C ILE A 867 13.90 25.24 14.43
N ASP A 868 14.68 24.74 15.39
CA ASP A 868 14.39 24.80 16.83
C ASP A 868 13.05 24.15 17.19
N MET A 869 12.79 22.96 16.63
CA MET A 869 11.61 22.13 16.90
C MET A 869 12.01 20.76 17.45
N LYS A 870 11.22 20.23 18.39
CA LYS A 870 11.27 18.82 18.77
C LYS A 870 10.56 17.97 17.71
N CYS A 871 11.00 16.72 17.54
CA CYS A 871 10.40 15.75 16.64
C CYS A 871 10.29 14.41 17.39
N ILE A 872 9.08 14.01 17.76
CA ILE A 872 8.82 12.82 18.59
C ILE A 872 8.17 11.70 17.77
N ILE A 873 8.37 10.46 18.21
CA ILE A 873 7.68 9.28 17.65
C ILE A 873 6.44 9.02 18.51
N THR A 874 5.26 9.04 17.90
CA THR A 874 4.00 9.20 18.64
C THR A 874 3.10 7.97 18.65
N GLU A 875 3.17 7.11 17.63
CA GLU A 875 2.20 6.03 17.43
C GLU A 875 2.86 4.77 16.83
N LEU A 876 4.10 4.46 17.24
CA LEU A 876 4.89 3.40 16.63
C LEU A 876 4.19 2.04 16.72
N ASP A 877 3.96 1.43 15.57
CA ASP A 877 3.60 0.03 15.41
C ASP A 877 4.19 -0.51 14.09
N ILE A 878 4.64 -1.77 14.06
CA ILE A 878 5.30 -2.36 12.89
C ILE A 878 4.60 -3.66 12.51
N ALA A 879 3.63 -3.62 11.59
CA ALA A 879 2.90 -4.80 11.15
C ALA A 879 3.79 -5.78 10.39
N LEU A 880 3.56 -7.10 10.56
CA LEU A 880 4.26 -8.12 9.78
C LEU A 880 3.76 -8.08 8.32
N ALA A 881 4.67 -7.88 7.36
CA ALA A 881 4.36 -7.94 5.93
C ALA A 881 3.89 -9.34 5.52
N ASN A 882 4.58 -10.37 6.03
CA ASN A 882 4.18 -11.76 5.89
C ASN A 882 4.22 -12.43 7.27
N PRO A 883 3.09 -12.52 7.99
CA PRO A 883 3.05 -13.14 9.32
C PRO A 883 3.35 -14.64 9.30
N TYR A 884 3.39 -15.29 8.13
CA TYR A 884 3.69 -16.71 7.98
C TYR A 884 5.18 -16.98 7.67
N ALA A 885 5.99 -15.94 7.47
CA ALA A 885 7.43 -16.10 7.27
C ALA A 885 8.10 -16.54 8.59
N SER A 886 9.03 -17.50 8.51
CA SER A 886 9.68 -18.08 9.69
C SER A 886 10.54 -17.08 10.47
N ASP A 887 10.99 -16.00 9.82
CA ASP A 887 11.81 -14.92 10.36
C ASP A 887 11.02 -13.62 10.62
N ALA A 888 9.69 -13.64 10.46
CA ALA A 888 8.85 -12.44 10.55
C ALA A 888 9.04 -11.65 11.86
N LEU A 889 9.03 -12.34 13.00
CA LEU A 889 9.20 -11.72 14.33
C LEU A 889 10.64 -11.23 14.57
N ASP A 890 11.63 -11.86 13.94
CA ASP A 890 13.04 -11.45 14.04
C ASP A 890 13.28 -10.16 13.27
N ILE A 891 12.75 -10.06 12.04
CA ILE A 891 12.78 -8.82 11.23
C ILE A 891 12.07 -7.69 11.99
N GLN A 892 10.87 -7.94 12.51
CA GLN A 892 10.13 -6.96 13.31
C GLN A 892 10.95 -6.47 14.52
N ALA A 893 11.60 -7.40 15.24
CA ALA A 893 12.41 -7.03 16.40
C ALA A 893 13.59 -6.15 16.04
N LYS A 894 14.30 -6.47 14.95
CA LYS A 894 15.41 -5.66 14.43
C LYS A 894 14.96 -4.25 14.04
N GLU A 895 13.80 -4.10 13.44
CA GLU A 895 13.26 -2.79 13.07
C GLU A 895 12.83 -1.96 14.28
N TYR A 896 12.18 -2.57 15.27
CA TYR A 896 11.88 -1.93 16.57
C TYR A 896 13.17 -1.46 17.27
N GLY A 897 14.20 -2.31 17.30
CA GLY A 897 15.52 -1.96 17.81
C GLY A 897 16.16 -0.79 17.05
N ALA A 898 16.11 -0.84 15.73
CA ALA A 898 16.68 0.18 14.86
C ALA A 898 16.03 1.56 15.03
N ILE A 899 14.70 1.64 15.13
CA ILE A 899 14.00 2.89 15.44
C ILE A 899 14.36 3.39 16.84
N THR A 900 14.46 2.48 17.83
CA THR A 900 14.88 2.83 19.20
C THR A 900 16.27 3.47 19.20
N ARG A 901 17.22 2.97 18.39
CA ARG A 901 18.55 3.58 18.24
C ARG A 901 18.48 4.99 17.65
N VAL A 902 17.64 5.20 16.63
CA VAL A 902 17.44 6.54 16.05
C VAL A 902 16.86 7.48 17.12
N PHE A 903 15.83 7.06 17.85
CA PHE A 903 15.27 7.79 18.98
C PHE A 903 16.32 8.17 20.04
N LEU A 904 17.19 7.23 20.41
CA LEU A 904 18.22 7.45 21.43
C LEU A 904 19.33 8.40 20.96
N ARG A 905 19.72 8.35 19.68
CA ARG A 905 20.79 9.20 19.12
C ARG A 905 20.40 10.66 18.92
N ASN A 906 19.10 10.98 18.96
CA ASN A 906 18.61 12.32 18.65
C ASN A 906 18.05 13.03 19.90
N GLU A 907 18.72 14.08 20.36
CA GLU A 907 18.31 14.87 21.53
C GLU A 907 17.00 15.65 21.32
N ASN A 908 16.69 16.01 20.07
CA ASN A 908 15.42 16.65 19.73
C ASN A 908 14.25 15.65 19.61
N CYS A 909 14.50 14.36 19.84
CA CYS A 909 13.49 13.30 19.96
C CYS A 909 13.36 12.79 21.40
N PRO A 910 12.64 13.51 22.29
CA PRO A 910 12.54 13.16 23.71
C PRO A 910 11.61 11.99 24.02
N SER A 911 10.66 11.66 23.13
CA SER A 911 9.62 10.65 23.37
C SER A 911 9.48 9.69 22.19
N MET A 912 9.28 8.41 22.51
CA MET A 912 8.85 7.35 21.59
C MET A 912 7.67 6.60 22.20
N LEU A 913 6.53 6.58 21.52
CA LEU A 913 5.29 5.97 22.02
C LEU A 913 4.84 4.83 21.09
N ILE A 914 4.37 3.74 21.68
CA ILE A 914 3.85 2.55 20.99
C ILE A 914 2.32 2.59 20.95
N TRP A 915 1.72 2.34 19.78
CA TRP A 915 0.26 2.50 19.58
C TRP A 915 -0.56 1.25 19.96
N GLY A 916 -0.45 0.87 21.23
CA GLY A 916 -1.26 -0.19 21.84
C GLY A 916 -0.42 -1.23 22.55
N ILE A 917 -1.09 -2.07 23.35
CA ILE A 917 -0.42 -3.00 24.28
C ILE A 917 -0.18 -4.35 23.64
N SER A 918 -1.26 -5.03 23.24
CA SER A 918 -1.25 -6.41 22.79
C SER A 918 -1.79 -6.58 21.38
N ASP A 919 -1.23 -7.51 20.62
CA ASP A 919 -1.55 -7.72 19.20
C ASP A 919 -3.04 -7.94 18.92
N ASN A 920 -3.77 -8.61 19.81
CA ASN A 920 -5.21 -8.83 19.68
C ASN A 920 -6.06 -7.55 19.89
N HIS A 921 -5.47 -6.52 20.49
CA HIS A 921 -6.10 -5.24 20.75
C HIS A 921 -5.49 -4.10 19.93
N SER A 922 -4.60 -4.39 18.98
CA SER A 922 -4.15 -3.37 18.03
C SER A 922 -5.33 -2.90 17.15
N TRP A 923 -5.24 -1.66 16.69
CA TRP A 923 -6.10 -1.13 15.63
C TRP A 923 -5.70 -1.66 14.24
N ARG A 924 -4.47 -2.19 14.10
CA ARG A 924 -3.92 -2.80 12.89
C ARG A 924 -3.87 -4.33 13.02
N GLN A 925 -3.95 -4.99 11.86
CA GLN A 925 -3.79 -6.44 11.75
C GLN A 925 -2.30 -6.84 11.72
N ASN A 926 -2.03 -8.14 11.63
CA ASN A 926 -0.69 -8.72 11.45
C ASN A 926 0.31 -8.44 12.59
N GLN A 927 -0.17 -8.56 13.83
CA GLN A 927 0.67 -8.64 15.04
C GLN A 927 1.70 -7.50 15.16
N PRO A 928 1.27 -6.21 15.17
CA PRO A 928 2.18 -5.09 14.98
C PRO A 928 2.90 -4.61 16.26
N LEU A 929 2.58 -5.16 17.44
CA LEU A 929 2.99 -4.62 18.74
C LEU A 929 4.09 -5.45 19.43
N MET A 930 4.53 -5.01 20.62
CA MET A 930 5.60 -5.66 21.38
C MET A 930 5.14 -6.84 22.24
N PHE A 931 3.83 -7.01 22.45
CA PHE A 931 3.26 -8.11 23.24
C PHE A 931 2.21 -8.89 22.44
N ASP A 932 2.19 -10.20 22.63
CA ASP A 932 1.24 -11.09 21.97
C ASP A 932 -0.16 -11.02 22.60
N SER A 933 -1.09 -11.84 22.10
CA SER A 933 -2.47 -11.91 22.60
C SER A 933 -2.61 -12.40 24.05
N ASN A 934 -1.57 -12.98 24.63
CA ASN A 934 -1.52 -13.44 26.02
C ASN A 934 -0.68 -12.51 26.92
N LEU A 935 -0.38 -11.29 26.43
CA LEU A 935 0.48 -10.31 27.11
C LEU A 935 1.90 -10.83 27.36
N LYS A 936 2.39 -11.76 26.53
CA LYS A 936 3.78 -12.20 26.56
C LYS A 936 4.63 -11.32 25.66
N ALA A 937 5.80 -10.94 26.17
CA ALA A 937 6.77 -10.16 25.43
C ALA A 937 7.22 -10.91 24.17
N LYS A 938 7.17 -10.22 23.04
CA LYS A 938 7.69 -10.69 21.75
C LYS A 938 9.18 -10.32 21.62
N PRO A 939 9.91 -10.88 20.64
CA PRO A 939 11.27 -10.45 20.31
C PRO A 939 11.43 -8.92 20.16
N ALA A 940 10.39 -8.24 19.64
CA ALA A 940 10.36 -6.78 19.55
C ALA A 940 10.52 -6.07 20.91
N TYR A 941 9.83 -6.52 21.96
CA TYR A 941 10.00 -5.98 23.31
C TYR A 941 11.46 -6.09 23.77
N TYR A 942 12.03 -7.29 23.65
CA TYR A 942 13.38 -7.57 24.15
C TYR A 942 14.45 -6.77 23.40
N ASN A 943 14.27 -6.52 22.10
CA ASN A 943 15.20 -5.66 21.37
C ASN A 943 15.11 -4.20 21.84
N VAL A 944 13.90 -3.64 21.98
CA VAL A 944 13.73 -2.27 22.54
C VAL A 944 14.36 -2.18 23.93
N HIS A 945 14.14 -3.19 24.78
CA HIS A 945 14.74 -3.29 26.10
C HIS A 945 16.28 -3.27 26.02
N ALA A 946 16.87 -4.12 25.17
CA ALA A 946 18.31 -4.20 24.96
C ALA A 946 18.90 -2.84 24.53
N GLN A 947 18.27 -2.15 23.58
CA GLN A 947 18.77 -0.85 23.12
C GLN A 947 18.74 0.22 24.23
N LEU A 948 17.69 0.24 25.05
CA LEU A 948 17.59 1.15 26.19
C LEU A 948 18.63 0.83 27.27
N ARG A 949 18.81 -0.46 27.60
CA ARG A 949 19.80 -0.93 28.57
C ARG A 949 21.22 -0.57 28.13
N LEU A 950 21.60 -0.93 26.91
CA LEU A 950 22.94 -0.67 26.36
C LEU A 950 23.25 0.83 26.33
N ALA A 951 22.28 1.68 25.97
CA ALA A 951 22.46 3.12 26.01
C ALA A 951 22.65 3.65 27.44
N ALA A 952 21.90 3.12 28.41
CA ALA A 952 22.02 3.53 29.81
C ALA A 952 23.35 3.08 30.43
N GLU A 953 23.81 1.87 30.12
CA GLU A 953 25.12 1.34 30.52
C GLU A 953 26.23 2.22 29.92
N LYS A 954 26.16 2.52 28.63
CA LYS A 954 27.12 3.40 27.96
C LYS A 954 27.15 4.81 28.56
N MET A 955 26.00 5.42 28.83
CA MET A 955 25.93 6.74 29.47
C MET A 955 26.59 6.71 30.86
N GLN A 956 26.43 5.61 31.61
CA GLN A 956 27.09 5.42 32.90
C GLN A 956 28.61 5.26 32.75
N GLU A 957 29.08 4.49 31.77
CA GLU A 957 30.51 4.34 31.45
C GLU A 957 31.15 5.67 31.02
N ASP A 958 30.51 6.42 30.12
CA ASP A 958 30.97 7.73 29.66
C ASP A 958 31.02 8.73 30.84
N SER A 959 30.04 8.67 31.75
CA SER A 959 30.01 9.49 32.97
C SER A 959 31.12 9.13 33.96
N ILE A 960 31.55 7.87 34.02
CA ILE A 960 32.67 7.40 34.85
C ILE A 960 34.02 7.74 34.17
N GLY A 961 34.11 7.64 32.85
CA GLY A 961 35.30 7.95 32.05
C GLY A 961 35.62 9.44 31.93
N GLN A 962 34.64 10.34 32.08
CA GLN A 962 34.86 11.80 32.11
C GLN A 962 35.34 12.34 33.47
N ILE A 963 35.47 11.51 34.51
CA ILE A 963 36.12 11.89 35.76
C ILE A 963 37.63 11.90 35.52
N SER A 964 38.20 13.09 35.28
CA SER A 964 39.65 13.26 35.13
C SER A 964 40.41 12.73 36.35
N ASP A 965 41.61 12.17 36.14
CA ASP A 965 42.51 11.55 37.13
C ASP A 965 42.88 12.44 38.35
N ASN A 966 42.37 13.66 38.45
CA ASN A 966 42.63 14.60 39.54
C ASN A 966 41.66 14.55 40.73
N ASP A 967 40.52 13.85 40.64
CA ASP A 967 39.51 13.82 41.71
C ASP A 967 39.40 12.47 42.44
N LYS A 968 40.54 11.83 42.75
CA LYS A 968 40.60 10.66 43.65
C LYS A 968 40.48 11.07 45.12
N ALA A 969 39.33 11.63 45.52
CA ALA A 969 38.90 11.69 46.92
C ALA A 969 37.56 10.95 47.04
N GLY A 970 37.55 9.84 47.78
CA GLY A 970 36.46 8.86 47.83
C GLY A 970 35.07 9.49 47.96
N ILE A 971 34.17 9.07 47.08
CA ILE A 971 32.75 9.46 47.09
C ILE A 971 31.99 8.42 47.93
N PRO A 972 31.05 8.82 48.82
CA PRO A 972 30.25 7.86 49.57
C PRO A 972 29.31 7.08 48.64
N VAL A 973 29.53 5.77 48.51
CA VAL A 973 28.74 4.85 47.66
C VAL A 973 27.62 4.15 48.41
N SER A 974 27.65 4.14 49.74
CA SER A 974 26.56 3.60 50.56
C SER A 974 26.48 4.29 51.91
N VAL A 975 25.25 4.51 52.39
CA VAL A 975 24.98 5.03 53.74
C VAL A 975 24.00 4.11 54.45
N ILE A 976 24.50 3.34 55.42
CA ILE A 976 23.67 2.50 56.28
C ILE A 976 23.33 3.30 57.54
N ARG A 977 22.04 3.48 57.81
CA ARG A 977 21.55 4.19 58.99
C ARG A 977 21.02 3.21 60.02
N MET A 978 21.50 3.32 61.25
CA MET A 978 21.07 2.49 62.37
C MET A 978 20.51 3.35 63.51
N ASN A 979 19.43 2.91 64.15
CA ASN A 979 18.97 3.53 65.39
C ASN A 979 19.94 3.23 66.56
N ALA A 980 19.73 3.83 67.73
CA ALA A 980 20.59 3.63 68.90
C ALA A 980 20.66 2.16 69.39
N ASN A 981 19.74 1.30 68.95
CA ASN A 981 19.71 -0.13 69.25
C ASN A 981 20.35 -0.99 68.14
N GLY A 982 20.94 -0.37 67.11
CA GLY A 982 21.65 -1.06 66.03
C GLY A 982 20.77 -1.59 64.89
N GLN A 983 19.47 -1.25 64.85
CA GLN A 983 18.57 -1.68 63.78
C GLN A 983 18.63 -0.73 62.58
N ILE A 984 18.67 -1.28 61.36
CA ILE A 984 18.68 -0.50 60.11
C ILE A 984 17.35 0.25 59.94
N VAL A 985 17.40 1.53 59.62
CA VAL A 985 16.22 2.40 59.47
C VAL A 985 16.21 3.16 58.14
N ASN A 986 15.06 3.20 57.47
CA ASN A 986 14.90 3.86 56.16
C ASN A 986 14.67 5.38 56.27
N LYS A 987 14.22 5.88 57.42
CA LYS A 987 14.05 7.32 57.70
C LYS A 987 14.84 7.72 58.95
N ALA A 988 15.60 8.81 58.87
CA ALA A 988 16.45 9.27 59.96
C ALA A 988 15.65 10.22 60.88
N LYS A 989 15.36 9.80 62.11
CA LYS A 989 14.70 10.61 63.15
C LYS A 989 15.33 10.30 64.52
N GLY A 990 15.73 11.34 65.26
CA GLY A 990 16.44 11.18 66.54
C GLY A 990 17.93 10.85 66.36
N LEU A 991 18.55 10.22 67.36
CA LEU A 991 19.96 9.81 67.32
C LEU A 991 20.14 8.59 66.40
N VAL A 992 20.86 8.78 65.29
CA VAL A 992 21.13 7.78 64.26
C VAL A 992 22.65 7.62 64.09
N ILE A 993 23.10 6.37 63.96
CA ILE A 993 24.47 6.03 63.60
C ILE A 993 24.50 5.82 62.08
N GLU A 994 25.24 6.65 61.35
CA GLU A 994 25.46 6.48 59.92
C GLU A 994 26.82 5.82 59.67
N LYS A 995 26.80 4.68 58.99
CA LYS A 995 27.99 4.05 58.42
C LYS A 995 28.04 4.41 56.94
N ARG A 996 28.99 5.26 56.55
CA ARG A 996 29.25 5.63 55.16
C ARG A 996 30.38 4.79 54.61
N ILE A 997 30.12 4.10 53.50
CA ILE A 997 31.11 3.35 52.74
C ILE A 997 31.46 4.20 51.53
N TYR A 998 32.74 4.37 51.28
CA TYR A 998 33.27 5.18 50.18
C TYR A 998 33.75 4.29 49.03
N SER A 999 33.82 4.85 47.83
CA SER A 999 34.22 4.15 46.60
C SER A 999 35.62 3.54 46.67
N ASP A 1000 36.47 4.01 47.58
CA ASP A 1000 37.80 3.46 47.87
C ASP A 1000 37.79 2.31 48.90
N GLY A 1001 36.61 1.86 49.32
CA GLY A 1001 36.43 0.81 50.33
C GLY A 1001 36.60 1.30 51.78
N SER A 1002 36.95 2.58 51.99
CA SER A 1002 37.02 3.14 53.34
C SER A 1002 35.62 3.28 53.93
N CYS A 1003 35.54 3.20 55.26
CA CYS A 1003 34.29 3.26 55.99
C CYS A 1003 34.39 4.27 57.13
N LYS A 1004 33.44 5.21 57.19
CA LYS A 1004 33.34 6.20 58.26
C LYS A 1004 32.02 6.03 59.01
N VAL A 1005 32.10 5.96 60.34
CA VAL A 1005 30.93 5.85 61.22
C VAL A 1005 30.76 7.15 62.00
N GLU A 1006 29.60 7.78 61.87
CA GLU A 1006 29.28 9.05 62.53
C GLU A 1006 27.94 8.96 63.27
N LYS A 1007 27.86 9.58 64.44
CA LYS A 1007 26.60 9.73 65.19
C LYS A 1007 25.98 11.09 64.84
N LYS A 1008 24.75 11.09 64.34
CA LYS A 1008 24.00 12.30 63.95
C LYS A 1008 22.64 12.33 64.62
N ILE A 1009 22.20 13.52 65.01
CA ILE A 1009 20.86 13.74 65.56
C ILE A 1009 20.04 14.43 64.47
N TYR A 1010 19.02 13.75 63.96
CA TYR A 1010 18.09 14.25 62.96
C TYR A 1010 16.82 14.77 63.65
N LYS A 1011 16.40 16.00 63.32
CA LYS A 1011 15.20 16.63 63.90
C LYS A 1011 13.92 15.96 63.43
#